data_AF-A0A537FR03-F1
#
_entry.id   AF-A0A537FR03-F1
#
_cell.length_a   1.000
_cell.length_b   1.000
_cell.length_c   1.000
_cell.angle_alpha   90.00
_cell.angle_beta   90.00
_cell.angle_gamma   90.00
#
_symmetry.space_group_name_H-M   'P 1'
#
loop_
_entity.id
_entity.type
_entity.pdbx_description
1 polymer ?
#
loop_
_entity_poly.entity_id
_entity_poly.type
_entity_poly.pdbx_seq_one_letter_code
_entity_poly.pdbx_strand_id
1 'polypeptide(L)'
;MPRQGARMALLIILCSIFLATISPVVWAPPGESYALTISPSRVQESISNQVVLSLRVTNASAFTNYGFTWTVVDPSGFSRTANNSTNSGFSTSFTLSTDYPRSFTPGSLRYVGNYTVRVDQTNPSSKLNIASGQFQVGLTNAGNYHRTDTTSIQGVGYRAGENVSISLTYGSNPVPGFPTSGSADPNGVLSYLWQSPPGAAIGVYNVTLQGSITVKSPADTQVFSLFATNVTIPQLMVARTSLERTETQDFTFTPIYLSGVAVQSGAVTITVVEPDSVTTHSVTAAYNPGMGMFQAGYRIPLTSQIGTWASSIRAASFSDGYGNTGPLVGVTSGFNVQPAQLSISVGVQNKTYSPGDVMAIYASVRSPDGSQFTSGTLTAFLSPLNSGTQIGSGVTLVYVSSQARWVGSTVVNSTDPAGVWLVNVNASDAYGNIGQGSSVAVVNNALAQPPGQPLNLFYFIVVAGIVGGGLTSALLFRRFNSADGPFEELYSITGGEFQPPTTLMIRGESGSGTSTLGLQLVYEGLRSGRSAVILTYDSFPAEIQRQMKGMGWDVQRYIDNGNLQFIDCYSSLVGGETSIKDPIDFTEVSIQVSSKVGEAKGPVTVLLDSFTPIFNSAQVRHAINFLRVLGAKVKNDGGFFILTGTRGSLPEAVESNLESVVDGVIDLHIIRRGHRLVRTLTVKKVTGHQIGFVEKEFRIAQGKGILFRIPRIDLGFLQRQQKE
;
A
#
# COMPACT_ATOMS: atom_id res chain seq x y z
N MET A 1 15.63 -19.68 -52.50
CA MET A 1 16.19 -18.30 -52.44
C MET A 1 15.76 -17.66 -51.13
N PRO A 2 16.62 -17.58 -50.10
CA PRO A 2 16.36 -16.80 -48.89
C PRO A 2 17.02 -15.42 -49.03
N ARG A 3 16.23 -14.35 -48.89
CA ARG A 3 16.75 -12.97 -48.83
C ARG A 3 16.98 -12.56 -47.38
N GLN A 4 18.27 -12.47 -47.09
CA GLN A 4 18.97 -11.62 -46.13
C GLN A 4 18.17 -10.52 -45.42
N GLY A 5 18.40 -10.41 -44.11
CA GLY A 5 18.01 -9.23 -43.33
C GLY A 5 18.27 -9.34 -41.83
N ALA A 6 19.27 -10.09 -41.38
CA ALA A 6 19.68 -10.08 -39.97
C ALA A 6 20.41 -8.75 -39.68
N ARG A 7 19.66 -7.73 -39.29
CA ARG A 7 20.19 -6.47 -38.76
C ARG A 7 20.69 -6.69 -37.34
N MET A 8 21.96 -7.06 -37.25
CA MET A 8 22.99 -6.44 -36.41
C MET A 8 22.46 -5.55 -35.26
N ALA A 9 22.18 -6.16 -34.11
CA ALA A 9 22.06 -5.44 -32.85
C ALA A 9 23.44 -5.43 -32.18
N LEU A 10 24.20 -4.38 -32.47
CA LEU A 10 25.46 -4.06 -31.81
C LEU A 10 25.15 -3.59 -30.38
N LEU A 11 25.14 -4.54 -29.44
CA LEU A 11 25.02 -4.25 -28.02
C LEU A 11 26.37 -3.68 -27.54
N ILE A 12 26.57 -2.37 -27.64
CA ILE A 12 27.70 -1.69 -26.99
C ILE A 12 27.38 -1.63 -25.49
N ILE A 13 27.69 -2.71 -24.78
CA ILE A 13 27.93 -2.66 -23.35
C ILE A 13 29.28 -1.96 -23.19
N LEU A 14 29.26 -0.67 -22.84
CA LEU A 14 30.44 0.03 -22.32
C LEU A 14 30.71 -0.50 -20.91
N CYS A 15 31.20 -1.74 -20.86
CA CYS A 15 31.83 -2.29 -19.68
C CYS A 15 33.12 -1.49 -19.52
N SER A 16 33.21 -0.70 -18.46
CA SER A 16 34.45 -0.05 -18.06
C SER A 16 35.40 -1.16 -17.60
N ILE A 17 36.05 -1.82 -18.55
CA ILE A 17 37.18 -2.69 -18.30
C ILE A 17 38.27 -1.76 -17.77
N PHE A 18 38.39 -1.70 -16.44
CA PHE A 18 39.60 -1.18 -15.81
C PHE A 18 40.73 -2.14 -16.17
N LEU A 19 41.48 -1.79 -17.21
CA LEU A 19 42.80 -2.33 -17.46
C LEU A 19 43.69 -1.92 -16.28
N ALA A 20 43.78 -2.79 -15.27
CA ALA A 20 44.99 -2.88 -14.50
C ALA A 20 46.09 -3.24 -15.50
N THR A 21 46.91 -2.27 -15.88
CA THR A 21 48.09 -2.51 -16.69
C THR A 21 49.05 -3.34 -15.87
N ILE A 22 48.94 -4.67 -15.97
CA ILE A 22 49.98 -5.58 -15.51
C ILE A 22 51.08 -5.49 -16.55
N SER A 23 52.15 -4.77 -16.22
CA SER A 23 53.37 -4.75 -17.02
C SER A 23 53.92 -6.18 -17.16
N PRO A 24 54.45 -6.58 -18.33
CA PRO A 24 55.03 -7.91 -18.48
C PRO A 24 56.25 -8.07 -17.56
N VAL A 25 56.30 -9.20 -16.86
CA VAL A 25 57.45 -9.57 -16.01
C VAL A 25 58.61 -9.94 -16.93
N VAL A 26 59.51 -8.97 -17.15
CA VAL A 26 60.86 -9.25 -17.67
C VAL A 26 61.70 -9.72 -16.49
N TRP A 27 62.24 -10.93 -16.59
CA TRP A 27 63.10 -11.51 -15.57
C TRP A 27 64.34 -10.63 -15.39
N ALA A 28 64.39 -9.93 -14.26
CA ALA A 28 65.48 -9.12 -13.77
C ALA A 28 65.85 -9.62 -12.35
N PRO A 29 67.05 -9.33 -11.82
CA PRO A 29 67.56 -9.87 -10.55
C PRO A 29 66.63 -9.54 -9.36
N PRO A 30 66.78 -10.17 -8.18
CA PRO A 30 65.88 -9.95 -7.03
C PRO A 30 66.00 -8.51 -6.52
N GLY A 31 65.19 -7.62 -7.09
CA GLY A 31 65.04 -6.24 -6.72
C GLY A 31 63.70 -5.99 -6.02
N GLU A 32 63.66 -4.88 -5.29
CA GLU A 32 62.43 -4.35 -4.70
C GLU A 32 61.38 -4.11 -5.79
N SER A 33 60.13 -4.52 -5.52
CA SER A 33 58.98 -4.22 -6.39
C SER A 33 58.02 -3.30 -5.65
N TYR A 34 57.45 -2.34 -6.39
CA TYR A 34 56.61 -1.28 -5.85
C TYR A 34 55.22 -1.31 -6.50
N ALA A 35 54.17 -1.23 -5.71
CA ALA A 35 52.80 -1.12 -6.19
C ALA A 35 52.09 0.02 -5.48
N LEU A 36 51.66 1.03 -6.24
CA LEU A 36 50.87 2.16 -5.74
C LEU A 36 49.38 1.87 -5.91
N THR A 37 48.62 2.03 -4.84
CA THR A 37 47.16 1.97 -4.82
C THR A 37 46.63 3.32 -4.35
N ILE A 38 45.64 3.86 -5.06
CA ILE A 38 45.00 5.14 -4.76
C ILE A 38 43.52 4.88 -4.52
N SER A 39 43.00 5.31 -3.36
CA SER A 39 41.59 5.10 -3.02
C SER A 39 41.01 6.30 -2.24
N PRO A 40 39.84 6.82 -2.67
CA PRO A 40 39.12 6.49 -3.90
C PRO A 40 39.82 7.08 -5.15
N SER A 41 39.56 6.50 -6.33
CA SER A 41 40.13 6.98 -7.62
C SER A 41 39.47 8.28 -8.12
N ARG A 42 38.31 8.63 -7.59
CA ARG A 42 37.60 9.89 -7.86
C ARG A 42 36.97 10.43 -6.58
N VAL A 43 37.04 11.74 -6.38
CA VAL A 43 36.35 12.47 -5.31
C VAL A 43 35.62 13.69 -5.87
N GLN A 44 34.63 14.17 -5.14
CA GLN A 44 34.05 15.48 -5.37
C GLN A 44 34.91 16.55 -4.69
N GLU A 45 34.95 17.75 -5.27
CA GLU A 45 35.57 18.93 -4.68
C GLU A 45 35.05 19.14 -3.26
N SER A 46 35.94 19.21 -2.28
CA SER A 46 35.55 19.26 -0.87
C SER A 46 36.69 19.78 0.01
N ILE A 47 36.32 20.40 1.13
CA ILE A 47 37.24 20.80 2.20
C ILE A 47 37.63 19.63 3.12
N SER A 48 36.85 18.55 3.14
CA SER A 48 36.97 17.47 4.12
C SER A 48 37.32 16.11 3.51
N ASN A 49 37.13 15.92 2.20
CA ASN A 49 37.48 14.67 1.53
C ASN A 49 38.99 14.44 1.58
N GLN A 50 39.37 13.16 1.54
CA GLN A 50 40.75 12.74 1.50
C GLN A 50 40.92 11.58 0.53
N VAL A 51 42.10 11.49 -0.07
CA VAL A 51 42.52 10.39 -0.93
C VAL A 51 43.71 9.72 -0.27
N VAL A 52 43.58 8.42 -0.02
CA VAL A 52 44.65 7.62 0.59
C VAL A 52 45.53 7.07 -0.52
N LEU A 53 46.82 7.37 -0.43
CA LEU A 53 47.88 6.92 -1.31
C LEU A 53 48.66 5.85 -0.58
N SER A 54 48.64 4.61 -1.07
CA SER A 54 49.24 3.45 -0.41
C SER A 54 50.28 2.79 -1.30
N LEU A 55 51.53 2.71 -0.84
CA LEU A 55 52.64 2.09 -1.53
C LEU A 55 52.97 0.77 -0.84
N ARG A 56 52.79 -0.33 -1.56
CA ARG A 56 53.24 -1.64 -1.14
C ARG A 56 54.62 -1.91 -1.73
N VAL A 57 55.56 -2.28 -0.87
CA VAL A 57 56.91 -2.67 -1.25
C VAL A 57 57.08 -4.16 -0.95
N THR A 58 57.53 -4.94 -1.94
CA THR A 58 57.83 -6.37 -1.79
C THR A 58 59.27 -6.65 -2.18
N ASN A 59 59.85 -7.74 -1.65
CA ASN A 59 61.28 -8.03 -1.73
C ASN A 59 62.14 -6.93 -1.08
N ALA A 60 61.63 -6.35 0.02
CA ALA A 60 62.39 -5.39 0.81
C ALA A 60 63.56 -6.09 1.53
N SER A 61 64.69 -5.40 1.61
CA SER A 61 65.86 -5.86 2.37
C SER A 61 65.57 -5.75 3.86
N ALA A 62 65.85 -6.80 4.64
CA ALA A 62 65.62 -6.80 6.09
C ALA A 62 66.46 -5.72 6.80
N PHE A 63 65.97 -5.22 7.93
CA PHE A 63 66.59 -4.20 8.79
C PHE A 63 67.02 -2.92 8.08
N THR A 64 66.45 -2.63 6.92
CA THR A 64 66.83 -1.49 6.09
C THR A 64 65.83 -0.37 6.30
N ASN A 65 66.34 0.86 6.49
CA ASN A 65 65.51 2.05 6.53
C ASN A 65 65.10 2.41 5.11
N TYR A 66 63.80 2.46 4.85
CA TYR A 66 63.24 2.95 3.61
C TYR A 66 62.69 4.36 3.80
N GLY A 67 63.04 5.26 2.88
CA GLY A 67 62.53 6.62 2.82
C GLY A 67 61.85 6.85 1.48
N PHE A 68 60.71 7.55 1.50
CA PHE A 68 59.94 7.87 0.30
C PHE A 68 59.48 9.32 0.31
N THR A 69 59.58 9.97 -0.85
CA THR A 69 58.99 11.27 -1.12
C THR A 69 57.82 11.09 -2.08
N TRP A 70 56.66 11.51 -1.63
CA TRP A 70 55.41 11.50 -2.38
C TRP A 70 55.22 12.88 -2.98
N THR A 71 54.90 12.97 -4.25
CA THR A 71 54.61 14.23 -4.95
C THR A 71 53.22 14.14 -5.55
N VAL A 72 52.37 15.12 -5.25
CA VAL A 72 51.06 15.30 -5.90
C VAL A 72 51.09 16.60 -6.68
N VAL A 73 50.80 16.53 -7.98
CA VAL A 73 50.64 17.71 -8.85
C VAL A 73 49.15 17.92 -9.11
N ASP A 74 48.65 19.08 -8.71
CA ASP A 74 47.25 19.46 -8.93
C ASP A 74 47.00 19.96 -10.38
N PRO A 75 45.74 20.09 -10.81
CA PRO A 75 45.39 20.57 -12.16
C PRO A 75 45.88 21.99 -12.50
N SER A 76 46.26 22.80 -11.50
CA SER A 76 46.87 24.11 -11.74
C SER A 76 48.37 24.04 -12.01
N GLY A 77 48.96 22.83 -11.95
CA GLY A 77 50.37 22.56 -12.20
C GLY A 77 51.26 22.69 -10.96
N PHE A 78 50.67 23.00 -9.79
CA PHE A 78 51.44 23.11 -8.55
C PHE A 78 51.68 21.74 -7.94
N SER A 79 52.94 21.47 -7.58
CA SER A 79 53.33 20.25 -6.89
C SER A 79 53.37 20.46 -5.36
N ARG A 80 53.01 19.40 -4.62
CA ARG A 80 53.13 19.31 -3.16
C ARG A 80 53.79 18.00 -2.80
N THR A 81 54.62 18.01 -1.77
CA THR A 81 55.36 16.83 -1.33
C THR A 81 55.08 16.45 0.11
N ALA A 82 55.17 15.15 0.40
CA ALA A 82 55.14 14.59 1.73
C ALA A 82 56.22 13.50 1.84
N ASN A 83 56.83 13.35 3.01
CA ASN A 83 57.92 12.40 3.23
C ASN A 83 57.49 11.37 4.28
N ASN A 84 57.66 10.08 3.97
CA ASN A 84 57.42 8.98 4.91
C ASN A 84 58.64 8.07 4.95
N SER A 85 58.92 7.49 6.11
CA SER A 85 59.97 6.48 6.26
C SER A 85 59.51 5.33 7.15
N THR A 86 60.13 4.17 6.97
CA THR A 86 59.90 2.98 7.81
C THR A 86 61.16 2.11 7.84
N ASN A 87 61.28 1.25 8.85
CA ASN A 87 62.29 0.19 8.88
C ASN A 87 61.61 -1.14 8.55
N SER A 88 62.16 -1.89 7.60
CA SER A 88 61.58 -3.18 7.17
C SER A 88 61.62 -4.26 8.25
N GLY A 89 62.48 -4.14 9.27
CA GLY A 89 62.66 -5.14 10.31
C GLY A 89 62.95 -6.52 9.73
N PHE A 90 62.25 -7.55 10.20
CA PHE A 90 62.33 -8.90 9.64
C PHE A 90 61.43 -9.13 8.42
N SER A 91 60.61 -8.15 8.04
CA SER A 91 59.61 -8.33 6.99
C SER A 91 60.19 -8.13 5.59
N THR A 92 59.83 -9.01 4.66
CA THR A 92 60.18 -8.89 3.23
C THR A 92 59.16 -8.04 2.45
N SER A 93 58.10 -7.57 3.12
CA SER A 93 57.14 -6.63 2.54
C SER A 93 56.53 -5.69 3.58
N PHE A 94 56.20 -4.48 3.17
CA PHE A 94 55.49 -3.51 4.02
C PHE A 94 54.64 -2.59 3.15
N THR A 95 53.69 -1.90 3.78
CA THR A 95 52.84 -0.90 3.14
C THR A 95 52.96 0.41 3.90
N LEU A 96 53.14 1.50 3.16
CA LEU A 96 53.09 2.88 3.67
C LEU A 96 51.91 3.59 3.06
N SER A 97 51.24 4.42 3.86
CA SER A 97 50.11 5.22 3.39
C SER A 97 50.30 6.69 3.77
N THR A 98 49.85 7.58 2.90
CA THR A 98 49.75 9.03 3.14
C THR A 98 48.42 9.53 2.59
N ASP A 99 47.84 10.55 3.23
CA ASP A 99 46.54 11.09 2.89
C ASP A 99 46.66 12.51 2.30
N TYR A 100 46.18 12.68 1.08
CA TYR A 100 46.08 13.98 0.43
C TYR A 100 44.68 14.56 0.66
N PRO A 101 44.51 15.86 1.02
CA PRO A 101 45.55 16.88 1.12
C PRO A 101 46.21 17.03 2.51
N ARG A 102 45.73 16.35 3.55
CA ARG A 102 46.10 16.61 4.95
C ARG A 102 47.60 16.46 5.23
N SER A 103 48.26 15.44 4.68
CA SER A 103 49.70 15.21 4.83
C SER A 103 50.57 16.09 3.92
N PHE A 104 49.96 16.94 3.07
CA PHE A 104 50.64 17.71 2.01
C PHE A 104 50.40 19.21 2.16
N THR A 105 50.81 19.83 3.27
CA THR A 105 50.49 21.24 3.55
C THR A 105 51.31 22.25 2.74
N PRO A 106 50.71 23.28 2.10
CA PRO A 106 49.27 23.56 1.98
C PRO A 106 48.66 22.82 0.78
N GLY A 107 47.89 21.77 1.05
CA GLY A 107 47.26 20.91 0.05
C GLY A 107 45.77 21.20 -0.02
N SER A 108 45.16 21.00 -1.19
CA SER A 108 43.72 21.24 -1.36
C SER A 108 43.14 20.42 -2.51
N LEU A 109 41.87 20.05 -2.38
CA LEU A 109 41.10 19.43 -3.45
C LEU A 109 40.22 20.46 -4.18
N ARG A 110 40.69 21.71 -4.32
CA ARG A 110 39.89 22.82 -4.84
C ARG A 110 39.88 22.96 -6.36
N TYR A 111 40.67 22.17 -7.09
CA TYR A 111 40.73 22.27 -8.55
C TYR A 111 40.13 21.03 -9.18
N VAL A 112 39.27 21.24 -10.16
CA VAL A 112 38.67 20.17 -10.95
C VAL A 112 39.70 19.63 -11.94
N GLY A 113 39.80 18.32 -12.05
CA GLY A 113 40.71 17.65 -12.99
C GLY A 113 41.48 16.48 -12.39
N ASN A 114 42.56 16.09 -13.08
CA ASN A 114 43.39 14.95 -12.69
C ASN A 114 44.54 15.43 -11.80
N TYR A 115 44.68 14.80 -10.64
CA TYR A 115 45.81 14.98 -9.74
C TYR A 115 46.77 13.84 -9.98
N THR A 116 48.00 14.15 -10.38
CA THR A 116 49.01 13.15 -10.66
C THR A 116 49.84 12.88 -9.42
N VAL A 117 50.06 11.61 -9.11
CA VAL A 117 50.80 11.14 -7.95
C VAL A 117 52.07 10.46 -8.44
N ARG A 118 53.19 10.83 -7.85
CA ARG A 118 54.50 10.23 -8.09
C ARG A 118 55.16 9.92 -6.77
N VAL A 119 55.83 8.77 -6.70
CA VAL A 119 56.61 8.36 -5.53
C VAL A 119 58.07 8.16 -5.94
N ASP A 120 58.97 8.76 -5.19
CA ASP A 120 60.42 8.61 -5.30
C ASP A 120 60.94 7.92 -4.03
N GLN A 121 61.86 6.96 -4.15
CA GLN A 121 62.58 6.40 -3.01
C GLN A 121 63.80 7.27 -2.72
N THR A 122 63.99 7.65 -1.46
CA THR A 122 65.13 8.46 -0.99
C THR A 122 66.18 7.64 -0.24
N ASN A 123 65.79 6.54 0.40
CA ASN A 123 66.68 5.62 1.12
C ASN A 123 66.20 4.16 0.94
N PRO A 124 67.07 3.14 0.87
CA PRO A 124 68.54 3.13 1.03
C PRO A 124 69.31 3.68 -0.16
N SER A 125 68.69 3.71 -1.35
CA SER A 125 69.23 4.32 -2.56
C SER A 125 68.18 5.19 -3.22
N SER A 126 68.62 6.31 -3.81
CA SER A 126 67.74 7.24 -4.49
C SER A 126 67.26 6.62 -5.81
N LYS A 127 65.95 6.32 -5.91
CA LYS A 127 65.29 5.85 -7.12
C LYS A 127 64.12 6.78 -7.45
N LEU A 128 64.17 7.39 -8.63
CA LEU A 128 63.13 8.31 -9.07
C LEU A 128 61.99 7.55 -9.77
N ASN A 129 60.76 8.01 -9.53
CA ASN A 129 59.53 7.56 -10.15
C ASN A 129 59.32 6.04 -10.02
N ILE A 130 59.50 5.51 -8.82
CA ILE A 130 59.34 4.08 -8.53
C ILE A 130 57.87 3.62 -8.67
N ALA A 131 56.92 4.54 -8.51
CA ALA A 131 55.51 4.31 -8.76
C ALA A 131 54.82 5.64 -9.11
N SER A 132 53.80 5.56 -9.97
CA SER A 132 52.97 6.71 -10.35
C SER A 132 51.52 6.30 -10.51
N GLY A 133 50.62 7.27 -10.40
CA GLY A 133 49.18 7.08 -10.55
C GLY A 133 48.46 8.42 -10.63
N GLN A 134 47.14 8.38 -10.70
CA GLN A 134 46.32 9.59 -10.70
C GLN A 134 44.96 9.34 -10.04
N PHE A 135 44.36 10.40 -9.50
CA PHE A 135 42.95 10.43 -9.11
C PHE A 135 42.27 11.67 -9.68
N GLN A 136 40.95 11.63 -9.80
CA GLN A 136 40.18 12.74 -10.36
C GLN A 136 39.39 13.48 -9.28
N VAL A 137 39.39 14.81 -9.34
CA VAL A 137 38.48 15.67 -8.57
C VAL A 137 37.45 16.25 -9.52
N GLY A 138 36.17 16.10 -9.19
CA GLY A 138 35.04 16.63 -9.96
C GLY A 138 34.20 17.61 -9.16
N LEU A 139 33.45 18.46 -9.85
CA LEU A 139 32.36 19.26 -9.26
C LEU A 139 31.19 18.39 -8.82
N THR A 140 30.98 17.26 -9.49
CA THR A 140 29.84 16.37 -9.25
C THR A 140 30.22 15.15 -8.40
N ASN A 141 29.27 14.60 -7.64
CA ASN A 141 29.51 13.39 -6.84
C ASN A 141 29.78 12.12 -7.68
N ALA A 142 29.34 12.07 -8.94
CA ALA A 142 29.56 10.98 -9.88
C ALA A 142 29.80 11.51 -11.30
N GLY A 143 30.40 10.69 -12.18
CA GLY A 143 30.60 11.05 -13.60
C GLY A 143 29.43 10.68 -14.52
N ASN A 144 28.52 9.84 -14.04
CA ASN A 144 27.39 9.28 -14.78
C ASN A 144 26.14 9.33 -13.90
N TYR A 145 25.03 9.73 -14.49
CA TYR A 145 23.72 9.81 -13.84
C TYR A 145 22.67 9.17 -14.74
N HIS A 146 21.59 8.66 -14.15
CA HIS A 146 20.36 8.39 -14.87
C HIS A 146 19.39 9.55 -14.70
N ARG A 147 18.46 9.71 -15.64
CA ARG A 147 17.38 10.69 -15.51
C ARG A 147 16.67 10.55 -14.16
N THR A 148 16.20 11.67 -13.61
CA THR A 148 15.56 11.79 -12.28
C THR A 148 16.46 11.54 -11.08
N ASP A 149 17.71 11.08 -11.27
CA ASP A 149 18.69 11.05 -10.20
C ASP A 149 19.03 12.49 -9.78
N THR A 150 19.37 12.64 -8.50
CA THR A 150 19.83 13.92 -7.97
C THR A 150 21.34 14.05 -8.17
N THR A 151 21.74 14.97 -9.02
CA THR A 151 23.14 15.37 -9.23
C THR A 151 23.52 16.39 -8.18
N SER A 152 24.47 16.04 -7.30
CA SER A 152 25.11 17.00 -6.40
C SER A 152 26.23 17.72 -7.14
N ILE A 153 26.18 19.05 -7.15
CA ILE A 153 27.19 19.95 -7.71
C ILE A 153 27.81 20.74 -6.56
N GLN A 154 29.13 20.72 -6.45
CA GLN A 154 29.85 21.39 -5.38
C GLN A 154 31.13 22.03 -5.93
N GLY A 155 31.42 23.24 -5.46
CA GLY A 155 32.68 23.94 -5.74
C GLY A 155 33.22 24.57 -4.46
N VAL A 156 34.54 24.64 -4.33
CA VAL A 156 35.27 25.06 -3.12
C VAL A 156 36.29 26.14 -3.46
N GLY A 157 36.60 26.98 -2.46
CA GLY A 157 37.63 28.02 -2.57
C GLY A 157 37.10 29.33 -3.14
N TYR A 158 35.80 29.56 -2.99
CA TYR A 158 35.11 30.83 -3.23
C TYR A 158 35.20 31.73 -1.98
N ARG A 159 34.95 33.03 -2.11
CA ARG A 159 34.83 33.96 -0.98
C ARG A 159 33.51 33.72 -0.27
N ALA A 160 33.55 33.75 1.07
CA ALA A 160 32.35 33.61 1.88
C ALA A 160 31.27 34.64 1.47
N GLY A 161 30.06 34.17 1.22
CA GLY A 161 28.92 35.00 0.82
C GLY A 161 28.97 35.53 -0.62
N GLU A 162 29.97 35.15 -1.43
CA GLU A 162 29.99 35.57 -2.83
C GLU A 162 28.94 34.80 -3.64
N ASN A 163 28.35 35.49 -4.62
CA ASN A 163 27.46 34.84 -5.55
C ASN A 163 28.27 34.07 -6.60
N VAL A 164 27.93 32.80 -6.81
CA VAL A 164 28.54 31.91 -7.79
C VAL A 164 27.50 31.52 -8.84
N SER A 165 27.77 31.85 -10.09
CA SER A 165 26.94 31.46 -11.23
C SER A 165 27.18 29.99 -11.55
N ILE A 166 26.10 29.22 -11.61
CA ILE A 166 26.07 27.82 -12.00
C ILE A 166 25.47 27.77 -13.40
N SER A 167 26.26 27.36 -14.40
CA SER A 167 25.75 27.13 -15.76
C SER A 167 25.76 25.64 -16.05
N LEU A 168 24.65 25.14 -16.57
CA LEU A 168 24.52 23.76 -17.02
C LEU A 168 24.05 23.75 -18.47
N THR A 169 24.82 23.11 -19.35
CA THR A 169 24.52 23.06 -20.78
C THR A 169 24.52 21.63 -21.32
N TYR A 170 23.71 21.38 -22.33
CA TYR A 170 23.74 20.17 -23.17
C TYR A 170 24.13 20.58 -24.58
N GLY A 171 25.33 20.19 -25.02
CA GLY A 171 25.96 20.77 -26.20
C GLY A 171 26.12 22.29 -26.03
N SER A 172 25.56 23.07 -26.96
CA SER A 172 25.58 24.55 -26.91
C SER A 172 24.33 25.16 -26.26
N ASN A 173 23.35 24.35 -25.87
CA ASN A 173 22.08 24.83 -25.34
C ASN A 173 22.08 24.83 -23.80
N PRO A 174 21.66 25.92 -23.14
CA PRO A 174 21.48 25.92 -21.70
C PRO A 174 20.31 25.01 -21.29
N VAL A 175 20.48 24.31 -20.17
CA VAL A 175 19.40 23.51 -19.56
C VAL A 175 18.35 24.48 -18.98
N PRO A 176 17.04 24.19 -19.11
CA PRO A 176 16.00 25.04 -18.53
C PRO A 176 16.25 25.34 -17.05
N GLY A 177 16.19 26.62 -16.67
CA GLY A 177 16.50 27.10 -15.33
C GLY A 177 17.98 27.47 -15.10
N PHE A 178 18.85 27.31 -16.11
CA PHE A 178 20.25 27.73 -16.06
C PHE A 178 20.57 28.83 -17.09
N PRO A 179 21.52 29.75 -16.80
CA PRO A 179 22.31 29.81 -15.56
C PRO A 179 21.45 30.21 -14.36
N THR A 180 21.82 29.66 -13.19
CA THR A 180 21.27 30.02 -11.88
C THR A 180 22.41 30.46 -10.98
N SER A 181 22.11 31.03 -9.82
CA SER A 181 23.15 31.52 -8.92
C SER A 181 22.95 31.01 -7.50
N GLY A 182 24.04 30.63 -6.83
CA GLY A 182 24.06 30.25 -5.43
C GLY A 182 25.14 30.99 -4.65
N SER A 183 24.91 31.21 -3.36
CA SER A 183 25.89 31.85 -2.48
C SER A 183 26.85 30.82 -1.91
N ALA A 184 28.15 31.14 -1.89
CA ALA A 184 29.13 30.37 -1.14
C ALA A 184 28.90 30.53 0.37
N ASP A 185 29.07 29.44 1.12
CA ASP A 185 28.95 29.39 2.58
C ASP A 185 30.14 30.11 3.28
N PRO A 186 30.15 30.22 4.62
CA PRO A 186 31.27 30.84 5.35
C PRO A 186 32.64 30.18 5.13
N ASN A 187 32.67 28.93 4.67
CA ASN A 187 33.90 28.19 4.35
C ASN A 187 34.30 28.33 2.87
N GLY A 188 33.57 29.11 2.08
CA GLY A 188 33.82 29.28 0.66
C GLY A 188 33.38 28.08 -0.19
N VAL A 189 32.39 27.32 0.28
CA VAL A 189 31.80 26.15 -0.41
C VAL A 189 30.45 26.53 -1.00
N LEU A 190 30.28 26.26 -2.29
CA LEU A 190 29.00 26.28 -2.98
C LEU A 190 28.47 24.86 -3.10
N SER A 191 27.21 24.62 -2.72
CA SER A 191 26.52 23.34 -2.92
C SER A 191 25.18 23.56 -3.63
N TYR A 192 24.88 22.75 -4.64
CA TYR A 192 23.65 22.81 -5.41
C TYR A 192 23.19 21.41 -5.80
N LEU A 193 21.89 21.14 -5.71
CA LEU A 193 21.28 19.87 -6.11
C LEU A 193 20.44 20.08 -7.36
N TRP A 194 20.73 19.30 -8.41
CA TRP A 194 19.95 19.30 -9.63
C TRP A 194 19.32 17.93 -9.85
N GLN A 195 17.99 17.87 -9.90
CA GLN A 195 17.26 16.67 -10.33
C GLN A 195 16.84 16.84 -11.78
N SER A 196 17.35 15.97 -12.65
CA SER A 196 17.02 16.03 -14.08
C SER A 196 15.56 15.63 -14.33
N PRO A 197 14.82 16.34 -15.21
CA PRO A 197 13.46 15.94 -15.56
C PRO A 197 13.45 14.61 -16.33
N PRO A 198 12.35 13.84 -16.30
CA PRO A 198 12.27 12.55 -17.01
C PRO A 198 12.48 12.64 -18.53
N GLY A 199 12.18 13.80 -19.12
CA GLY A 199 12.37 14.10 -20.54
C GLY A 199 13.73 14.74 -20.90
N ALA A 200 14.67 14.88 -19.96
CA ALA A 200 15.97 15.51 -20.23
C ALA A 200 16.73 14.79 -21.36
N ALA A 201 17.41 15.51 -22.26
CA ALA A 201 18.18 14.88 -23.34
C ALA A 201 19.26 13.93 -22.77
N ILE A 202 19.44 12.76 -23.36
CA ILE A 202 20.53 11.84 -22.95
C ILE A 202 21.84 12.23 -23.63
N GLY A 203 22.97 12.03 -22.96
CA GLY A 203 24.30 12.35 -23.47
C GLY A 203 25.13 13.18 -22.50
N VAL A 204 26.07 13.96 -23.04
CA VAL A 204 27.08 14.68 -22.26
C VAL A 204 26.59 16.09 -21.91
N TYR A 205 26.63 16.41 -20.62
CA TYR A 205 26.34 17.72 -20.06
C TYR A 205 27.63 18.37 -19.59
N ASN A 206 27.70 19.69 -19.69
CA ASN A 206 28.79 20.49 -19.15
C ASN A 206 28.26 21.38 -18.03
N VAL A 207 28.88 21.30 -16.85
CA VAL A 207 28.62 22.18 -15.72
C VAL A 207 29.80 23.12 -15.53
N THR A 208 29.52 24.41 -15.39
CA THR A 208 30.53 25.44 -15.13
C THR A 208 30.13 26.29 -13.94
N LEU A 209 31.09 26.55 -13.05
CA LEU A 209 30.92 27.44 -11.90
C LEU A 209 31.78 28.68 -12.08
N GLN A 210 31.21 29.85 -11.84
CA GLN A 210 31.91 31.12 -11.94
C GLN A 210 31.56 32.04 -10.78
N GLY A 211 32.55 32.32 -9.93
CA GLY A 211 32.41 33.29 -8.84
C GLY A 211 32.30 34.72 -9.38
N SER A 212 31.50 35.55 -8.72
CA SER A 212 31.39 36.97 -9.03
C SER A 212 32.68 37.75 -8.75
N ILE A 213 33.49 37.28 -7.80
CA ILE A 213 34.78 37.88 -7.44
C ILE A 213 35.92 36.88 -7.66
N THR A 214 35.75 35.64 -7.22
CA THR A 214 36.80 34.61 -7.33
C THR A 214 36.89 34.04 -8.74
N VAL A 215 38.07 34.15 -9.34
CA VAL A 215 38.42 33.50 -10.62
C VAL A 215 39.40 32.37 -10.35
N LYS A 216 38.99 31.12 -10.65
CA LYS A 216 39.84 29.93 -10.52
C LYS A 216 40.57 29.65 -11.83
N SER A 217 41.84 29.22 -11.74
CA SER A 217 42.64 28.76 -12.87
C SER A 217 43.29 27.42 -12.51
N PRO A 218 42.89 26.30 -13.14
CA PRO A 218 41.87 26.19 -14.19
C PRO A 218 40.45 26.54 -13.71
N ALA A 219 39.58 26.92 -14.65
CA ALA A 219 38.19 27.23 -14.35
C ALA A 219 37.42 25.99 -13.90
N ASP A 220 36.43 26.18 -13.02
CA ASP A 220 35.56 25.10 -12.56
C ASP A 220 34.61 24.70 -13.68
N THR A 221 35.04 23.70 -14.44
CA THR A 221 34.31 23.13 -15.57
C THR A 221 34.40 21.62 -15.49
N GLN A 222 33.27 20.94 -15.66
CA GLN A 222 33.23 19.49 -15.71
C GLN A 222 32.15 18.99 -16.68
N VAL A 223 32.48 17.93 -17.41
CA VAL A 223 31.49 17.13 -18.13
C VAL A 223 31.04 15.91 -17.34
N PHE A 224 29.76 15.56 -17.47
CA PHE A 224 29.19 14.30 -16.98
C PHE A 224 28.17 13.75 -17.98
N SER A 225 27.87 12.45 -17.89
CA SER A 225 26.93 11.79 -18.80
C SER A 225 25.58 11.52 -18.14
N LEU A 226 24.49 11.76 -18.87
CA LEU A 226 23.12 11.44 -18.46
C LEU A 226 22.53 10.34 -19.33
N PHE A 227 22.04 9.28 -18.70
CA PHE A 227 21.44 8.11 -19.35
C PHE A 227 19.93 8.01 -19.09
N ALA A 228 19.24 7.20 -19.90
CA ALA A 228 17.85 6.84 -19.63
C ALA A 228 17.76 6.11 -18.27
N THR A 229 16.66 6.35 -17.55
CA THR A 229 16.37 5.64 -16.30
C THR A 229 15.37 4.51 -16.56
N ASN A 230 15.23 3.62 -15.59
CA ASN A 230 14.28 2.51 -15.65
C ASN A 230 13.09 2.83 -14.75
N VAL A 231 11.94 2.25 -15.09
CA VAL A 231 10.71 2.37 -14.32
C VAL A 231 10.47 1.05 -13.60
N THR A 232 10.08 1.12 -12.34
CA THR A 232 9.62 -0.04 -11.58
C THR A 232 8.13 0.10 -11.31
N ILE A 233 7.42 -1.02 -11.34
CA ILE A 233 6.01 -1.10 -10.96
C ILE A 233 5.99 -2.09 -9.80
N PRO A 234 5.85 -1.65 -8.54
CA PRO A 234 5.94 -2.55 -7.40
C PRO A 234 4.84 -3.62 -7.39
N GLN A 235 3.63 -3.24 -7.81
CA GLN A 235 2.47 -4.12 -7.82
C GLN A 235 1.41 -3.65 -8.81
N LEU A 236 0.60 -4.60 -9.28
CA LEU A 236 -0.65 -4.36 -10.01
C LEU A 236 -1.83 -4.66 -9.08
N MET A 237 -2.61 -3.65 -8.75
CA MET A 237 -3.78 -3.81 -7.88
C MET A 237 -5.06 -3.99 -8.69
N VAL A 238 -5.91 -4.91 -8.21
CA VAL A 238 -7.29 -5.11 -8.69
C VAL A 238 -8.24 -4.52 -7.65
N ALA A 239 -9.22 -3.73 -8.08
CA ALA A 239 -10.17 -3.08 -7.19
C ALA A 239 -11.09 -4.07 -6.43
N ARG A 240 -11.33 -5.25 -6.99
CA ARG A 240 -12.17 -6.30 -6.44
C ARG A 240 -11.49 -7.65 -6.67
N THR A 241 -11.57 -8.53 -5.69
CA THR A 241 -11.02 -9.90 -5.78
C THR A 241 -12.04 -10.91 -6.31
N SER A 242 -13.32 -10.54 -6.32
CA SER A 242 -14.41 -11.32 -6.92
C SER A 242 -15.40 -10.36 -7.58
N LEU A 243 -15.83 -10.69 -8.80
CA LEU A 243 -16.80 -9.92 -9.58
C LEU A 243 -17.80 -10.85 -10.23
N GLU A 244 -18.96 -10.30 -10.56
CA GLU A 244 -19.92 -10.96 -11.42
C GLU A 244 -19.72 -10.51 -12.88
N ARG A 245 -20.09 -11.36 -13.84
CA ARG A 245 -20.11 -10.94 -15.26
C ARG A 245 -20.94 -9.66 -15.43
N THR A 246 -20.56 -8.85 -16.42
CA THR A 246 -20.97 -7.45 -16.67
C THR A 246 -20.35 -6.40 -15.78
N GLU A 247 -19.85 -6.75 -14.60
CA GLU A 247 -19.11 -5.77 -13.79
C GLU A 247 -17.79 -5.39 -14.45
N THR A 248 -17.28 -4.23 -14.07
CA THR A 248 -15.99 -3.72 -14.54
C THR A 248 -14.92 -3.94 -13.48
N GLN A 249 -13.83 -4.60 -13.87
CA GLN A 249 -12.63 -4.73 -13.08
C GLN A 249 -11.73 -3.52 -13.33
N ASP A 250 -11.50 -2.73 -12.28
CA ASP A 250 -10.55 -1.63 -12.32
C ASP A 250 -9.16 -2.10 -11.88
N PHE A 251 -8.15 -1.78 -12.70
CA PHE A 251 -6.75 -2.04 -12.43
C PHE A 251 -6.06 -0.73 -12.09
N THR A 252 -5.25 -0.72 -11.04
CA THR A 252 -4.51 0.46 -10.62
C THR A 252 -3.08 0.12 -10.21
N PHE A 253 -2.14 1.02 -10.48
CA PHE A 253 -0.74 0.88 -10.09
C PHE A 253 -0.02 2.23 -10.14
N THR A 254 1.12 2.32 -9.45
CA THR A 254 1.95 3.52 -9.39
C THR A 254 3.37 3.17 -9.85
N PRO A 255 3.77 3.52 -11.08
CA PRO A 255 5.15 3.38 -11.51
C PRO A 255 6.03 4.41 -10.82
N ILE A 256 7.26 4.01 -10.49
CA ILE A 256 8.28 4.87 -9.90
C ILE A 256 9.59 4.73 -10.67
N TYR A 257 10.27 5.84 -10.92
CA TYR A 257 11.66 5.82 -11.40
C TYR A 257 12.58 5.27 -10.30
N LEU A 258 13.78 4.78 -10.68
CA LEU A 258 14.74 4.25 -9.71
C LEU A 258 15.18 5.27 -8.64
N SER A 259 15.05 6.56 -8.94
CA SER A 259 15.28 7.66 -7.99
C SER A 259 14.19 7.80 -6.91
N GLY A 260 13.06 7.10 -7.04
CA GLY A 260 11.88 7.23 -6.18
C GLY A 260 10.86 8.26 -6.68
N VAL A 261 11.15 9.02 -7.74
CA VAL A 261 10.20 9.97 -8.33
C VAL A 261 9.04 9.22 -8.98
N ALA A 262 7.81 9.68 -8.73
CA ALA A 262 6.60 9.09 -9.33
C ALA A 262 6.53 9.38 -10.83
N VAL A 263 6.14 8.38 -11.61
CA VAL A 263 5.91 8.55 -13.05
C VAL A 263 4.51 9.11 -13.27
N GLN A 264 4.40 10.18 -14.08
CA GLN A 264 3.15 10.92 -14.30
C GLN A 264 2.76 11.02 -15.78
N SER A 265 3.44 10.27 -16.66
CA SER A 265 3.17 10.25 -18.11
C SER A 265 3.38 8.85 -18.68
N GLY A 266 2.78 8.60 -19.83
CA GLY A 266 2.90 7.34 -20.55
C GLY A 266 1.64 6.47 -20.51
N ALA A 267 1.80 5.25 -21.00
CA ALA A 267 0.74 4.25 -21.01
C ALA A 267 1.35 2.83 -21.00
N VAL A 268 0.55 1.86 -20.59
CA VAL A 268 0.93 0.44 -20.65
C VAL A 268 -0.28 -0.44 -20.89
N THR A 269 -0.07 -1.52 -21.63
CA THR A 269 -1.10 -2.53 -21.86
C THR A 269 -1.09 -3.55 -20.73
N ILE A 270 -2.23 -3.68 -20.06
CA ILE A 270 -2.52 -4.78 -19.12
C ILE A 270 -3.13 -5.91 -19.94
N THR A 271 -2.55 -7.11 -19.82
CA THR A 271 -3.08 -8.34 -20.41
C THR A 271 -3.87 -9.09 -19.37
N VAL A 272 -5.13 -9.41 -19.67
CA VAL A 272 -6.04 -10.19 -18.83
C VAL A 272 -6.26 -11.55 -19.49
N VAL A 273 -6.08 -12.63 -18.75
CA VAL A 273 -6.10 -14.01 -19.23
C VAL A 273 -7.22 -14.76 -18.51
N GLU A 274 -8.09 -15.41 -19.27
CA GLU A 274 -9.15 -16.27 -18.75
C GLU A 274 -8.58 -17.57 -18.14
N PRO A 275 -9.38 -18.35 -17.37
CA PRO A 275 -8.90 -19.58 -16.70
C PRO A 275 -8.36 -20.64 -17.67
N ASP A 276 -8.80 -20.65 -18.93
CA ASP A 276 -8.26 -21.52 -19.98
C ASP A 276 -6.79 -21.26 -20.34
N SER A 277 -6.21 -20.16 -19.85
CA SER A 277 -4.84 -19.73 -20.15
C SER A 277 -4.55 -19.44 -21.64
N VAL A 278 -5.59 -19.36 -22.48
CA VAL A 278 -5.50 -19.16 -23.94
C VAL A 278 -6.23 -17.89 -24.35
N THR A 279 -7.42 -17.65 -23.82
CA THR A 279 -8.22 -16.48 -24.13
C THR A 279 -7.63 -15.27 -23.42
N THR A 280 -7.19 -14.29 -24.20
CA THR A 280 -6.55 -13.08 -23.68
C THR A 280 -7.27 -11.81 -24.13
N HIS A 281 -7.37 -10.87 -23.21
CA HIS A 281 -7.93 -9.55 -23.40
C HIS A 281 -6.88 -8.51 -23.07
N SER A 282 -7.00 -7.32 -23.64
CA SER A 282 -6.04 -6.24 -23.40
C SER A 282 -6.74 -4.93 -23.13
N VAL A 283 -6.23 -4.20 -22.14
CA VAL A 283 -6.70 -2.85 -21.79
C VAL A 283 -5.50 -1.94 -21.58
N THR A 284 -5.59 -0.70 -22.05
CA THR A 284 -4.51 0.28 -21.88
C THR A 284 -4.77 1.10 -20.62
N ALA A 285 -3.78 1.11 -19.73
CA ALA A 285 -3.75 1.98 -18.56
C ALA A 285 -3.00 3.27 -18.86
N ALA A 286 -3.55 4.38 -18.39
CA ALA A 286 -2.98 5.72 -18.53
C ALA A 286 -3.00 6.44 -17.18
N TYR A 287 -2.14 7.47 -17.05
CA TYR A 287 -2.06 8.27 -15.84
C TYR A 287 -3.32 9.11 -15.63
N ASN A 288 -3.91 9.04 -14.44
CA ASN A 288 -5.03 9.86 -14.02
C ASN A 288 -4.56 10.92 -12.99
N PRO A 289 -4.46 12.21 -13.37
CA PRO A 289 -4.00 13.26 -12.47
C PRO A 289 -4.87 13.45 -11.23
N GLY A 290 -6.17 13.15 -11.30
CA GLY A 290 -7.08 13.28 -10.16
C GLY A 290 -6.86 12.22 -9.09
N MET A 291 -6.31 11.06 -9.46
CA MET A 291 -6.00 9.96 -8.53
C MET A 291 -4.51 9.85 -8.22
N GLY A 292 -3.64 10.50 -9.01
CA GLY A 292 -2.19 10.41 -8.86
C GLY A 292 -1.61 9.03 -9.21
N MET A 293 -2.31 8.23 -10.02
CA MET A 293 -1.91 6.87 -10.37
C MET A 293 -2.41 6.45 -11.76
N PHE A 294 -1.91 5.33 -12.27
CA PHE A 294 -2.37 4.77 -13.53
C PHE A 294 -3.61 3.90 -13.30
N GLN A 295 -4.58 4.01 -14.21
CA GLN A 295 -5.83 3.26 -14.14
C GLN A 295 -6.24 2.71 -15.51
N ALA A 296 -6.86 1.53 -15.49
CA ALA A 296 -7.61 0.95 -16.60
C ALA A 296 -8.84 0.20 -16.08
N GLY A 297 -9.93 0.16 -16.84
CA GLY A 297 -11.13 -0.61 -16.52
C GLY A 297 -11.43 -1.64 -17.62
N TYR A 298 -11.68 -2.89 -17.23
CA TYR A 298 -12.11 -3.95 -18.15
C TYR A 298 -13.48 -4.48 -17.75
N ARG A 299 -14.48 -4.35 -18.64
CA ARG A 299 -15.83 -4.88 -18.42
C ARG A 299 -15.87 -6.37 -18.77
N ILE A 300 -16.30 -7.20 -17.84
CA ILE A 300 -16.38 -8.65 -18.02
C ILE A 300 -17.62 -8.99 -18.89
N PRO A 301 -17.47 -9.62 -20.07
CA PRO A 301 -18.61 -10.06 -20.89
C PRO A 301 -19.51 -11.11 -20.20
N LEU A 302 -20.79 -11.18 -20.57
CA LEU A 302 -21.73 -12.21 -20.10
C LEU A 302 -21.33 -13.64 -20.52
N THR A 303 -20.54 -13.75 -21.58
CA THR A 303 -20.12 -15.02 -22.20
C THR A 303 -18.78 -15.53 -21.69
N SER A 304 -18.05 -14.72 -20.90
CA SER A 304 -16.69 -15.01 -20.44
C SER A 304 -16.66 -16.14 -19.41
N GLN A 305 -15.55 -16.87 -19.31
CA GLN A 305 -15.45 -18.00 -18.39
C GLN A 305 -15.49 -17.59 -16.92
N ILE A 306 -16.04 -18.47 -16.08
CA ILE A 306 -16.02 -18.31 -14.61
C ILE A 306 -14.75 -18.91 -14.03
N GLY A 307 -14.34 -18.45 -12.84
CA GLY A 307 -13.18 -18.94 -12.12
C GLY A 307 -12.09 -17.89 -11.98
N THR A 308 -10.85 -18.35 -11.80
CA THR A 308 -9.70 -17.49 -11.51
C THR A 308 -9.10 -16.91 -12.79
N TRP A 309 -9.16 -15.59 -12.91
CA TRP A 309 -8.55 -14.81 -13.99
C TRP A 309 -7.22 -14.23 -13.53
N ALA A 310 -6.29 -14.06 -14.47
CA ALA A 310 -4.99 -13.46 -14.21
C ALA A 310 -4.83 -12.19 -15.05
N SER A 311 -4.37 -11.11 -14.43
CA SER A 311 -4.00 -9.85 -15.08
C SER A 311 -2.50 -9.62 -14.93
N SER A 312 -1.85 -9.11 -15.97
CA SER A 312 -0.40 -8.88 -15.94
C SER A 312 0.04 -7.67 -16.75
N ILE A 313 1.10 -7.04 -16.26
CA ILE A 313 1.93 -6.08 -17.02
C ILE A 313 3.23 -6.79 -17.33
N ARG A 314 3.58 -6.87 -18.62
CA ARG A 314 4.79 -7.58 -19.06
C ARG A 314 6.04 -6.77 -18.74
N ALA A 315 7.17 -7.46 -18.64
CA ALA A 315 8.46 -6.79 -18.56
C ALA A 315 8.69 -5.91 -19.81
N ALA A 316 9.29 -4.73 -19.60
CA ALA A 316 9.61 -3.73 -20.61
C ALA A 316 8.43 -3.24 -21.48
N SER A 317 7.18 -3.45 -21.06
CA SER A 317 6.00 -3.00 -21.81
C SER A 317 5.52 -1.59 -21.46
N PHE A 318 5.95 -1.05 -20.32
CA PHE A 318 5.65 0.33 -19.93
C PHE A 318 6.63 1.28 -20.62
N SER A 319 6.11 2.42 -21.09
CA SER A 319 6.89 3.54 -21.61
C SER A 319 6.29 4.86 -21.14
N ASP A 320 7.13 5.74 -20.61
CA ASP A 320 6.73 7.08 -20.19
C ASP A 320 6.66 8.11 -21.33
N GLY A 321 7.01 7.69 -22.55
CA GLY A 321 7.06 8.53 -23.74
C GLY A 321 8.41 9.23 -23.98
N TYR A 322 9.34 9.18 -23.02
CA TYR A 322 10.67 9.80 -23.12
C TYR A 322 11.79 8.79 -23.38
N GLY A 323 11.45 7.52 -23.54
CA GLY A 323 12.40 6.41 -23.68
C GLY A 323 12.83 5.80 -22.35
N ASN A 324 12.20 6.16 -21.23
CA ASN A 324 12.34 5.42 -19.98
C ASN A 324 11.30 4.30 -19.98
N THR A 325 11.77 3.06 -19.97
CA THR A 325 10.92 1.86 -20.06
C THR A 325 10.91 1.10 -18.74
N GLY A 326 10.03 0.11 -18.63
CA GLY A 326 9.95 -0.78 -17.47
C GLY A 326 8.71 -1.67 -17.54
N PRO A 327 8.36 -2.38 -16.46
CA PRO A 327 9.27 -2.81 -15.40
C PRO A 327 10.27 -3.87 -15.90
N LEU A 328 11.39 -4.09 -15.21
CA LEU A 328 12.34 -5.16 -15.56
C LEU A 328 11.74 -6.55 -15.40
N VAL A 329 10.86 -6.72 -14.41
CA VAL A 329 10.13 -7.95 -14.12
C VAL A 329 8.64 -7.62 -14.22
N GLY A 330 7.90 -8.45 -14.94
CA GLY A 330 6.46 -8.29 -15.06
C GLY A 330 5.75 -8.45 -13.72
N VAL A 331 4.61 -7.79 -13.57
CA VAL A 331 3.75 -7.92 -12.38
C VAL A 331 2.45 -8.60 -12.76
N THR A 332 1.95 -9.46 -11.88
CA THR A 332 0.73 -10.24 -12.10
C THR A 332 -0.17 -10.14 -10.88
N SER A 333 -1.48 -10.12 -11.11
CA SER A 333 -2.51 -10.08 -10.07
C SER A 333 -3.72 -10.90 -10.51
N GLY A 334 -4.37 -11.58 -9.56
CA GLY A 334 -5.50 -12.48 -9.83
C GLY A 334 -6.81 -12.00 -9.24
N PHE A 335 -7.93 -12.33 -9.90
CA PHE A 335 -9.29 -12.09 -9.41
C PHE A 335 -10.24 -13.19 -9.87
N ASN A 336 -11.37 -13.36 -9.20
CA ASN A 336 -12.37 -14.36 -9.54
C ASN A 336 -13.57 -13.76 -10.28
N VAL A 337 -14.08 -14.51 -11.25
CA VAL A 337 -15.30 -14.16 -11.99
C VAL A 337 -16.38 -15.19 -11.71
N GLN A 338 -17.56 -14.71 -11.32
CA GLN A 338 -18.76 -15.50 -11.02
C GLN A 338 -19.85 -15.27 -12.08
N PRO A 339 -20.82 -16.21 -12.20
CA PRO A 339 -22.00 -15.98 -13.03
C PRO A 339 -22.75 -14.72 -12.60
N ALA A 340 -23.34 -13.99 -13.55
CA ALA A 340 -24.15 -12.82 -13.24
C ALA A 340 -25.46 -13.21 -12.54
N GLN A 341 -25.74 -12.54 -11.42
CA GLN A 341 -27.06 -12.55 -10.79
C GLN A 341 -27.92 -11.46 -11.41
N LEU A 342 -28.93 -11.88 -12.17
CA LEU A 342 -29.82 -11.01 -12.92
C LEU A 342 -30.95 -10.49 -12.01
N SER A 343 -31.15 -9.17 -11.99
CA SER A 343 -32.26 -8.54 -11.27
C SER A 343 -33.50 -8.51 -12.15
N ILE A 344 -34.59 -9.14 -11.70
CA ILE A 344 -35.85 -9.24 -12.46
C ILE A 344 -36.96 -8.45 -11.76
N SER A 345 -37.60 -7.55 -12.50
CA SER A 345 -38.84 -6.88 -12.09
C SER A 345 -40.01 -7.47 -12.88
N VAL A 346 -41.01 -8.03 -12.19
CA VAL A 346 -42.18 -8.68 -12.80
C VAL A 346 -43.42 -7.82 -12.59
N GLY A 347 -44.31 -7.77 -13.58
CA GLY A 347 -45.63 -7.16 -13.48
C GLY A 347 -46.67 -7.94 -14.28
N VAL A 348 -47.93 -7.79 -13.87
CA VAL A 348 -49.11 -8.32 -14.59
C VAL A 348 -50.01 -7.16 -15.01
N GLN A 349 -50.71 -7.30 -16.12
CA GLN A 349 -51.52 -6.22 -16.71
C GLN A 349 -52.65 -5.74 -15.79
N ASN A 350 -53.42 -6.67 -15.25
CA ASN A 350 -54.52 -6.42 -14.32
C ASN A 350 -54.18 -7.02 -12.95
N LYS A 351 -54.81 -6.51 -11.88
CA LYS A 351 -54.61 -7.06 -10.53
C LYS A 351 -55.58 -8.18 -10.19
N THR A 352 -56.67 -8.27 -10.94
CA THR A 352 -57.77 -9.20 -10.70
C THR A 352 -58.18 -9.81 -12.03
N TYR A 353 -58.39 -11.13 -12.04
CA TYR A 353 -58.71 -11.92 -13.22
C TYR A 353 -59.85 -12.88 -12.91
N SER A 354 -60.70 -13.14 -13.90
CA SER A 354 -61.75 -14.15 -13.88
C SER A 354 -61.43 -15.26 -14.88
N PRO A 355 -62.04 -16.46 -14.75
CA PRO A 355 -61.94 -17.50 -15.77
C PRO A 355 -62.28 -16.95 -17.17
N GLY A 356 -61.42 -17.23 -18.14
CA GLY A 356 -61.50 -16.70 -19.50
C GLY A 356 -60.65 -15.46 -19.76
N ASP A 357 -60.18 -14.76 -18.72
CA ASP A 357 -59.30 -13.60 -18.91
C ASP A 357 -57.89 -14.00 -19.36
N VAL A 358 -57.30 -13.17 -20.22
CA VAL A 358 -55.90 -13.29 -20.62
C VAL A 358 -55.02 -12.52 -19.62
N MET A 359 -54.15 -13.25 -18.93
CA MET A 359 -53.14 -12.69 -18.04
C MET A 359 -51.85 -12.43 -18.82
N ALA A 360 -51.63 -11.17 -19.22
CA ALA A 360 -50.34 -10.73 -19.74
C ALA A 360 -49.33 -10.49 -18.61
N ILE A 361 -48.15 -11.07 -18.76
CA ILE A 361 -47.02 -11.03 -17.83
C ILE A 361 -45.89 -10.25 -18.50
N TYR A 362 -45.36 -9.27 -17.78
CA TYR A 362 -44.24 -8.44 -18.20
C TYR A 362 -43.06 -8.63 -17.25
N ALA A 363 -41.85 -8.75 -17.79
CA ALA A 363 -40.63 -8.79 -16.98
C ALA A 363 -39.55 -7.87 -17.56
N SER A 364 -38.86 -7.13 -16.69
CA SER A 364 -37.66 -6.35 -17.03
C SER A 364 -36.47 -6.96 -16.31
N VAL A 365 -35.44 -7.35 -17.06
CA VAL A 365 -34.25 -8.00 -16.51
C VAL A 365 -33.02 -7.12 -16.69
N ARG A 366 -32.27 -6.91 -15.63
CA ARG A 366 -31.02 -6.14 -15.63
C ARG A 366 -29.85 -6.97 -15.12
N SER A 367 -28.69 -6.81 -15.75
CA SER A 367 -27.42 -7.37 -15.30
C SER A 367 -26.82 -6.55 -14.13
N PRO A 368 -25.81 -7.07 -13.41
CA PRO A 368 -25.15 -6.36 -12.29
C PRO A 368 -24.71 -4.92 -12.58
N ASP A 369 -24.27 -4.62 -13.79
CA ASP A 369 -23.90 -3.25 -14.22
C ASP A 369 -25.10 -2.34 -14.56
N GLY A 370 -26.32 -2.87 -14.48
CA GLY A 370 -27.57 -2.19 -14.82
C GLY A 370 -27.97 -2.26 -16.28
N SER A 371 -27.16 -2.86 -17.16
CA SER A 371 -27.51 -3.07 -18.57
C SER A 371 -28.68 -4.04 -18.73
N GLN A 372 -29.41 -3.93 -19.84
CA GLN A 372 -30.57 -4.78 -20.11
C GLN A 372 -30.15 -6.17 -20.56
N PHE A 373 -30.77 -7.19 -19.98
CA PHE A 373 -30.60 -8.56 -20.40
C PHE A 373 -31.62 -8.92 -21.48
N THR A 374 -31.15 -9.12 -22.70
CA THR A 374 -31.99 -9.22 -23.91
C THR A 374 -31.96 -10.59 -24.58
N SER A 375 -31.15 -11.52 -24.10
CA SER A 375 -30.95 -12.85 -24.70
C SER A 375 -30.82 -13.93 -23.63
N GLY A 376 -31.64 -14.97 -23.71
CA GLY A 376 -31.70 -16.06 -22.74
C GLY A 376 -33.08 -16.69 -22.70
N THR A 377 -33.33 -17.53 -21.70
CA THR A 377 -34.61 -18.18 -21.46
C THR A 377 -35.27 -17.56 -20.23
N LEU A 378 -36.50 -17.06 -20.40
CA LEU A 378 -37.32 -16.58 -19.30
C LEU A 378 -38.63 -17.37 -19.25
N THR A 379 -38.93 -17.92 -18.07
CA THR A 379 -40.15 -18.70 -17.84
C THR A 379 -40.87 -18.21 -16.59
N ALA A 380 -42.16 -17.91 -16.70
CA ALA A 380 -43.04 -17.62 -15.58
C ALA A 380 -43.76 -18.90 -15.11
N PHE A 381 -43.70 -19.16 -13.81
CA PHE A 381 -44.43 -20.20 -13.13
C PHE A 381 -45.52 -19.57 -12.27
N LEU A 382 -46.71 -20.16 -12.33
CA LEU A 382 -47.89 -19.69 -11.62
C LEU A 382 -48.22 -20.68 -10.52
N SER A 383 -48.52 -20.23 -9.31
CA SER A 383 -48.96 -21.12 -8.24
C SER A 383 -49.88 -20.40 -7.24
N PRO A 384 -50.84 -21.08 -6.61
CA PRO A 384 -51.60 -20.51 -5.51
C PRO A 384 -50.68 -20.25 -4.31
N LEU A 385 -50.82 -19.09 -3.67
CA LEU A 385 -50.01 -18.70 -2.52
C LEU A 385 -50.07 -19.70 -1.35
N ASN A 386 -51.19 -20.41 -1.22
CA ASN A 386 -51.50 -21.33 -0.13
C ASN A 386 -51.08 -22.79 -0.39
N SER A 387 -50.86 -23.19 -1.64
CA SER A 387 -50.51 -24.58 -1.96
C SER A 387 -49.14 -24.74 -2.61
N GLY A 388 -48.59 -23.67 -3.21
CA GLY A 388 -47.33 -23.72 -3.95
C GLY A 388 -47.34 -24.62 -5.20
N THR A 389 -48.46 -25.31 -5.47
CA THR A 389 -48.62 -26.24 -6.59
C THR A 389 -48.62 -25.46 -7.90
N GLN A 390 -47.77 -25.86 -8.84
CA GLN A 390 -47.67 -25.19 -10.12
C GLN A 390 -48.96 -25.35 -10.94
N ILE A 391 -49.46 -24.24 -11.49
CA ILE A 391 -50.59 -24.17 -12.41
C ILE A 391 -50.03 -24.19 -13.83
N GLY A 392 -50.37 -25.24 -14.58
CA GLY A 392 -49.91 -25.43 -15.96
C GLY A 392 -48.40 -25.73 -16.08
N SER A 393 -47.88 -25.71 -17.31
CA SER A 393 -46.50 -26.08 -17.63
C SER A 393 -45.49 -24.91 -17.56
N GLY A 394 -45.94 -23.70 -17.23
CA GLY A 394 -45.15 -22.47 -17.24
C GLY A 394 -45.27 -21.69 -18.56
N VAL A 395 -45.11 -20.37 -18.49
CA VAL A 395 -45.26 -19.44 -19.61
C VAL A 395 -43.89 -18.95 -20.04
N THR A 396 -43.45 -19.27 -21.25
CA THR A 396 -42.22 -18.71 -21.83
C THR A 396 -42.43 -17.26 -22.21
N LEU A 397 -41.52 -16.38 -21.82
CA LEU A 397 -41.54 -14.96 -22.19
C LEU A 397 -40.59 -14.70 -23.36
N VAL A 398 -40.98 -13.78 -24.24
CA VAL A 398 -40.18 -13.34 -25.39
C VAL A 398 -39.77 -11.89 -25.20
N TYR A 399 -38.51 -11.56 -25.47
CA TYR A 399 -38.03 -10.18 -25.39
C TYR A 399 -38.58 -9.34 -26.53
N VAL A 400 -39.23 -8.23 -26.19
CA VAL A 400 -39.78 -7.27 -27.15
C VAL A 400 -38.93 -6.01 -27.13
N SER A 401 -38.05 -5.86 -28.13
CA SER A 401 -37.06 -4.77 -28.20
C SER A 401 -37.70 -3.38 -28.21
N SER A 402 -38.84 -3.19 -28.88
CA SER A 402 -39.56 -1.90 -28.94
C SER A 402 -40.10 -1.43 -27.59
N GLN A 403 -40.24 -2.34 -26.63
CA GLN A 403 -40.75 -2.05 -25.29
C GLN A 403 -39.70 -2.24 -24.19
N ALA A 404 -38.52 -2.72 -24.57
CA ALA A 404 -37.41 -3.01 -23.67
C ALA A 404 -37.78 -3.93 -22.48
N ARG A 405 -38.66 -4.92 -22.74
CA ARG A 405 -39.17 -5.87 -21.75
C ARG A 405 -39.51 -7.22 -22.36
N TRP A 406 -39.51 -8.24 -21.51
CA TRP A 406 -39.97 -9.58 -21.80
C TRP A 406 -41.48 -9.67 -21.60
N VAL A 407 -42.18 -10.33 -22.53
CA VAL A 407 -43.63 -10.43 -22.54
C VAL A 407 -44.06 -11.87 -22.74
N GLY A 408 -45.04 -12.32 -21.97
CA GLY A 408 -45.73 -13.60 -22.14
C GLY A 408 -47.20 -13.46 -21.73
N SER A 409 -48.01 -14.45 -22.06
CA SER A 409 -49.43 -14.45 -21.67
C SER A 409 -49.94 -15.86 -21.42
N THR A 410 -50.90 -15.99 -20.52
CA THR A 410 -51.67 -17.22 -20.30
C THR A 410 -53.16 -16.91 -20.17
N VAL A 411 -54.02 -17.92 -20.33
CA VAL A 411 -55.46 -17.80 -20.09
C VAL A 411 -55.78 -18.44 -18.74
N VAL A 412 -56.59 -17.76 -17.93
CA VAL A 412 -57.11 -18.32 -16.67
C VAL A 412 -58.23 -19.31 -16.99
N ASN A 413 -58.05 -20.59 -16.65
CA ASN A 413 -59.06 -21.62 -16.92
C ASN A 413 -60.12 -21.66 -15.81
N SER A 414 -61.31 -22.14 -16.15
CA SER A 414 -62.40 -22.34 -15.17
C SER A 414 -62.09 -23.40 -14.12
N THR A 415 -61.18 -24.32 -14.41
CA THR A 415 -60.68 -25.36 -13.49
C THR A 415 -59.57 -24.86 -12.56
N ASP A 416 -59.01 -23.67 -12.80
CA ASP A 416 -57.91 -23.15 -11.99
C ASP A 416 -58.41 -22.66 -10.62
N PRO A 417 -57.62 -22.85 -9.55
CA PRO A 417 -58.04 -22.50 -8.19
C PRO A 417 -58.21 -20.99 -8.01
N ALA A 418 -59.33 -20.57 -7.42
CA ALA A 418 -59.52 -19.19 -6.98
C ALA A 418 -58.53 -18.81 -5.86
N GLY A 419 -58.12 -17.55 -5.84
CA GLY A 419 -57.29 -16.99 -4.78
C GLY A 419 -56.15 -16.11 -5.28
N VAL A 420 -55.16 -15.90 -4.42
CA VAL A 420 -53.97 -15.11 -4.72
C VAL A 420 -52.94 -16.01 -5.39
N TRP A 421 -52.56 -15.70 -6.62
CA TRP A 421 -51.55 -16.42 -7.39
C TRP A 421 -50.21 -15.70 -7.32
N LEU A 422 -49.15 -16.45 -7.06
CA LEU A 422 -47.78 -16.02 -7.21
C LEU A 422 -47.34 -16.25 -8.65
N VAL A 423 -46.79 -15.20 -9.27
CA VAL A 423 -46.19 -15.24 -10.61
C VAL A 423 -44.69 -15.16 -10.44
N ASN A 424 -44.00 -16.30 -10.47
CA ASN A 424 -42.55 -16.35 -10.31
C ASN A 424 -41.86 -16.47 -11.68
N VAL A 425 -41.00 -15.52 -12.02
CA VAL A 425 -40.26 -15.49 -13.29
C VAL A 425 -38.81 -15.84 -13.02
N ASN A 426 -38.32 -16.89 -13.70
CA ASN A 426 -36.94 -17.30 -13.67
C ASN A 426 -36.28 -16.93 -15.00
N ALA A 427 -35.11 -16.29 -14.95
CA ALA A 427 -34.25 -16.05 -16.11
C ALA A 427 -33.00 -16.92 -16.03
N SER A 428 -32.58 -17.46 -17.17
CA SER A 428 -31.28 -18.12 -17.31
C SER A 428 -30.70 -17.96 -18.72
N ASP A 429 -29.40 -18.20 -18.88
CA ASP A 429 -28.77 -18.37 -20.19
C ASP A 429 -27.85 -19.60 -20.27
N ALA A 430 -27.29 -19.84 -21.46
CA ALA A 430 -26.37 -20.96 -21.73
C ALA A 430 -25.05 -20.86 -20.97
N TYR A 431 -24.72 -19.70 -20.39
CA TYR A 431 -23.48 -19.46 -19.67
C TYR A 431 -23.67 -19.63 -18.15
N GLY A 432 -24.88 -19.94 -17.69
CA GLY A 432 -25.21 -20.14 -16.28
C GLY A 432 -25.50 -18.85 -15.51
N ASN A 433 -25.72 -17.72 -16.21
CA ASN A 433 -26.23 -16.50 -15.58
C ASN A 433 -27.71 -16.74 -15.21
N ILE A 434 -28.12 -16.37 -14.00
CA ILE A 434 -29.46 -16.69 -13.47
C ILE A 434 -30.08 -15.50 -12.75
N GLY A 435 -31.41 -15.46 -12.68
CA GLY A 435 -32.14 -14.51 -11.86
C GLY A 435 -33.56 -14.97 -11.58
N GLN A 436 -34.17 -14.46 -10.52
CA GLN A 436 -35.57 -14.72 -10.17
C GLN A 436 -36.25 -13.43 -9.73
N GLY A 437 -37.54 -13.30 -10.05
CA GLY A 437 -38.38 -12.21 -9.59
C GLY A 437 -39.83 -12.64 -9.53
N SER A 438 -40.63 -12.03 -8.65
CA SER A 438 -42.02 -12.45 -8.46
C SER A 438 -42.99 -11.27 -8.49
N SER A 439 -44.20 -11.54 -8.93
CA SER A 439 -45.37 -10.65 -8.85
C SER A 439 -46.58 -11.45 -8.37
N VAL A 440 -47.70 -10.78 -8.15
CA VAL A 440 -48.92 -11.41 -7.62
C VAL A 440 -50.12 -10.97 -8.43
N ALA A 441 -51.07 -11.90 -8.62
CA ALA A 441 -52.34 -11.67 -9.27
C ALA A 441 -53.48 -12.28 -8.42
N VAL A 442 -54.68 -11.71 -8.46
CA VAL A 442 -55.87 -12.27 -7.80
C VAL A 442 -56.76 -12.92 -8.85
N VAL A 443 -57.15 -14.18 -8.64
CA VAL A 443 -58.07 -14.91 -9.53
C VAL A 443 -59.38 -15.19 -8.81
N ASN A 444 -60.48 -14.69 -9.37
CA ASN A 444 -61.82 -14.84 -8.85
C ASN A 444 -62.58 -15.87 -9.67
N ASN A 445 -62.87 -17.03 -9.08
CA ASN A 445 -63.73 -18.01 -9.71
C ASN A 445 -65.17 -17.79 -9.20
N ALA A 446 -66.00 -17.10 -9.99
CA ALA A 446 -67.34 -16.65 -9.60
C ALA A 446 -68.36 -17.79 -9.40
N LEU A 447 -67.96 -19.06 -9.57
CA LEU A 447 -68.85 -20.22 -9.51
C LEU A 447 -68.86 -20.96 -8.15
N ALA A 448 -68.26 -20.41 -7.09
CA ALA A 448 -68.35 -21.02 -5.76
C ALA A 448 -68.36 -20.00 -4.61
N GLN A 449 -69.46 -19.23 -4.47
CA GLN A 449 -69.81 -18.62 -3.18
C GLN A 449 -71.31 -18.75 -2.92
N PRO A 450 -71.73 -19.38 -1.79
CA PRO A 450 -73.07 -19.18 -1.25
C PRO A 450 -73.26 -17.71 -0.84
N PRO A 451 -74.46 -17.13 -0.97
CA PRO A 451 -74.68 -15.74 -0.64
C PRO A 451 -74.52 -15.55 0.88
N GLY A 452 -73.53 -14.75 1.30
CA GLY A 452 -73.49 -14.25 2.68
C GLY A 452 -72.16 -14.28 3.43
N GLN A 453 -71.02 -14.67 2.83
CA GLN A 453 -69.73 -14.46 3.50
C GLN A 453 -69.08 -13.15 3.05
N PRO A 454 -68.77 -12.21 3.96
CA PRO A 454 -68.01 -11.02 3.61
C PRO A 454 -66.61 -11.43 3.13
N LEU A 455 -66.15 -10.81 2.05
CA LEU A 455 -64.77 -10.87 1.58
C LEU A 455 -63.83 -10.71 2.79
N ASN A 456 -63.09 -11.77 3.11
CA ASN A 456 -62.22 -11.79 4.27
C ASN A 456 -61.20 -10.64 4.13
N LEU A 457 -61.22 -9.70 5.08
CA LEU A 457 -60.31 -8.54 5.16
C LEU A 457 -58.84 -8.97 5.01
N PHE A 458 -58.52 -10.22 5.35
CA PHE A 458 -57.24 -10.88 5.11
C PHE A 458 -56.78 -10.84 3.64
N TYR A 459 -57.67 -11.05 2.66
CA TYR A 459 -57.30 -10.97 1.24
C TYR A 459 -56.99 -9.53 0.82
N PHE A 460 -57.70 -8.54 1.36
CA PHE A 460 -57.36 -7.13 1.14
C PHE A 460 -56.08 -6.72 1.87
N ILE A 461 -55.74 -7.33 3.01
CA ILE A 461 -54.47 -7.08 3.73
C ILE A 461 -53.29 -7.77 3.03
N VAL A 462 -53.47 -8.96 2.48
CA VAL A 462 -52.46 -9.64 1.66
C VAL A 462 -52.27 -8.91 0.34
N VAL A 463 -53.36 -8.52 -0.33
CA VAL A 463 -53.31 -7.69 -1.54
C VAL A 463 -52.79 -6.29 -1.23
N ALA A 464 -53.11 -5.63 -0.10
CA ALA A 464 -52.55 -4.33 0.26
C ALA A 464 -51.09 -4.42 0.72
N GLY A 465 -50.68 -5.51 1.37
CA GLY A 465 -49.28 -5.79 1.71
C GLY A 465 -48.41 -6.07 0.49
N ILE A 466 -49.02 -6.60 -0.58
CA ILE A 466 -48.35 -6.96 -1.84
C ILE A 466 -48.45 -5.83 -2.89
N VAL A 467 -49.59 -5.15 -2.99
CA VAL A 467 -49.91 -4.07 -3.95
C VAL A 467 -49.51 -2.68 -3.42
N GLY A 468 -49.41 -2.50 -2.11
CA GLY A 468 -48.86 -1.30 -1.46
C GLY A 468 -47.32 -1.27 -1.42
N GLY A 469 -46.66 -2.27 -2.03
CA GLY A 469 -45.22 -2.26 -2.21
C GLY A 469 -44.51 -3.49 -1.66
N GLY A 470 -44.66 -4.63 -2.33
CA GLY A 470 -43.95 -5.89 -2.02
C GLY A 470 -42.45 -5.90 -2.38
N LEU A 471 -41.95 -4.91 -3.11
CA LEU A 471 -40.50 -4.71 -3.34
C LEU A 471 -39.97 -3.48 -2.61
N THR A 472 -40.83 -2.52 -2.31
CA THR A 472 -40.52 -1.52 -1.30
C THR A 472 -40.43 -2.17 0.06
N SER A 473 -41.19 -3.20 0.42
CA SER A 473 -41.10 -3.84 1.73
C SER A 473 -40.05 -4.95 1.85
N ALA A 474 -39.54 -5.63 0.82
CA ALA A 474 -38.31 -6.44 1.01
C ALA A 474 -37.07 -5.55 1.20
N LEU A 475 -37.02 -4.40 0.52
CA LEU A 475 -35.97 -3.38 0.67
C LEU A 475 -36.24 -2.39 1.83
N LEU A 476 -37.48 -2.22 2.30
CA LEU A 476 -37.88 -1.43 3.48
C LEU A 476 -38.05 -2.27 4.75
N PHE A 477 -38.32 -3.58 4.69
CA PHE A 477 -38.15 -4.51 5.82
C PHE A 477 -36.67 -4.76 6.07
N ARG A 478 -35.79 -4.71 5.06
CA ARG A 478 -34.35 -4.57 5.33
C ARG A 478 -34.00 -3.21 5.96
N ARG A 479 -34.81 -2.17 5.71
CA ARG A 479 -34.62 -0.82 6.27
C ARG A 479 -35.20 -0.65 7.68
N PHE A 480 -36.16 -1.47 8.11
CA PHE A 480 -36.83 -1.37 9.41
C PHE A 480 -36.79 -2.63 10.30
N ASN A 481 -36.23 -3.75 9.84
CA ASN A 481 -36.16 -4.98 10.63
C ASN A 481 -34.75 -5.33 11.11
N SER A 482 -33.99 -4.29 11.44
CA SER A 482 -32.82 -4.45 12.28
C SER A 482 -33.04 -3.71 13.57
N ALA A 483 -33.05 -4.46 14.67
CA ALA A 483 -32.99 -3.85 15.98
C ALA A 483 -31.53 -3.57 16.32
N ASP A 484 -31.34 -2.56 17.16
CA ASP A 484 -30.08 -2.38 17.84
C ASP A 484 -29.98 -3.44 18.92
N GLY A 485 -29.14 -4.42 18.64
CA GLY A 485 -28.64 -5.37 19.60
C GLY A 485 -27.69 -4.70 20.59
N PRO A 486 -27.63 -5.25 21.81
CA PRO A 486 -26.72 -4.75 22.82
C PRO A 486 -25.28 -5.20 22.51
N PHE A 487 -24.31 -4.71 23.27
CA PHE A 487 -22.89 -4.94 22.99
C PHE A 487 -22.48 -6.42 23.12
N GLU A 488 -23.19 -7.17 23.95
CA GLU A 488 -22.98 -8.59 24.23
C GLU A 488 -23.10 -9.46 22.97
N GLU A 489 -23.75 -8.96 21.91
CA GLU A 489 -23.74 -9.61 20.59
C GLU A 489 -22.31 -9.75 20.02
N LEU A 490 -21.34 -8.94 20.45
CA LEU A 490 -19.94 -9.14 20.10
C LEU A 490 -19.47 -10.57 20.43
N TYR A 491 -19.92 -11.10 21.58
CA TYR A 491 -19.52 -12.40 22.07
C TYR A 491 -20.10 -13.55 21.25
N SER A 492 -21.23 -13.35 20.57
CA SER A 492 -21.75 -14.34 19.61
C SER A 492 -20.84 -14.45 18.38
N ILE A 493 -20.18 -13.36 18.00
CA ILE A 493 -19.32 -13.26 16.81
C ILE A 493 -17.92 -13.77 17.14
N THR A 494 -17.41 -13.47 18.34
CA THR A 494 -16.10 -13.94 18.81
C THR A 494 -16.13 -15.39 19.29
N GLY A 495 -17.30 -16.02 19.35
CA GLY A 495 -17.51 -17.41 19.79
C GLY A 495 -17.49 -17.59 21.30
N GLY A 496 -17.68 -16.52 22.07
CA GLY A 496 -17.52 -16.45 23.53
C GLY A 496 -16.92 -15.13 24.00
N GLU A 497 -16.93 -14.90 25.31
CA GLU A 497 -16.24 -13.77 25.94
C GLU A 497 -14.70 -13.95 25.92
N PHE A 498 -13.97 -12.84 25.81
CA PHE A 498 -12.51 -12.87 25.93
C PHE A 498 -12.10 -13.29 27.34
N GLN A 499 -11.48 -14.47 27.46
CA GLN A 499 -10.98 -14.99 28.74
C GLN A 499 -9.53 -14.53 28.96
N PRO A 500 -9.24 -13.64 29.94
CA PRO A 500 -7.88 -13.33 30.33
C PRO A 500 -7.19 -14.59 30.92
N PRO A 501 -5.87 -14.77 30.74
CA PRO A 501 -4.93 -13.85 30.11
C PRO A 501 -4.98 -13.89 28.57
N THR A 502 -5.15 -12.74 27.93
CA THR A 502 -5.28 -12.66 26.46
C THR A 502 -4.84 -11.32 25.89
N THR A 503 -4.53 -11.30 24.59
CA THR A 503 -4.13 -10.11 23.84
C THR A 503 -5.03 -9.93 22.62
N LEU A 504 -5.56 -8.73 22.42
CA LEU A 504 -6.47 -8.40 21.33
C LEU A 504 -5.94 -7.21 20.54
N MET A 505 -5.83 -7.38 19.23
CA MET A 505 -5.58 -6.30 18.29
C MET A 505 -6.89 -5.89 17.61
N ILE A 506 -7.20 -4.60 17.66
CA ILE A 506 -8.33 -3.98 16.97
C ILE A 506 -7.76 -3.03 15.94
N ARG A 507 -8.04 -3.27 14.66
CA ARG A 507 -7.61 -2.36 13.59
C ARG A 507 -8.73 -1.99 12.66
N GLY A 508 -8.63 -0.84 12.03
CA GLY A 508 -9.62 -0.39 11.08
C GLY A 508 -9.25 0.94 10.45
N GLU A 509 -10.03 1.36 9.46
CA GLU A 509 -9.87 2.66 8.81
C GLU A 509 -10.12 3.80 9.83
N SER A 510 -9.55 4.98 9.58
CA SER A 510 -9.82 6.15 10.42
C SER A 510 -11.33 6.42 10.49
N GLY A 511 -11.85 6.62 11.70
CA GLY A 511 -13.28 6.82 11.94
C GLY A 511 -14.14 5.56 11.94
N SER A 512 -13.55 4.36 11.76
CA SER A 512 -14.27 3.07 11.81
C SER A 512 -14.74 2.69 13.21
N GLY A 513 -14.13 3.27 14.26
CA GLY A 513 -14.53 3.05 15.66
C GLY A 513 -13.57 2.18 16.49
N THR A 514 -12.31 2.03 16.06
CA THR A 514 -11.27 1.23 16.75
C THR A 514 -11.10 1.62 18.21
N SER A 515 -10.82 2.90 18.48
CA SER A 515 -10.70 3.46 19.83
C SER A 515 -12.00 3.28 20.63
N THR A 516 -13.16 3.47 19.99
CA THR A 516 -14.46 3.29 20.66
C THR A 516 -14.68 1.85 21.11
N LEU A 517 -14.33 0.86 20.29
CA LEU A 517 -14.43 -0.55 20.66
C LEU A 517 -13.49 -0.91 21.80
N GLY A 518 -12.25 -0.42 21.77
CA GLY A 518 -11.29 -0.60 22.87
C GLY A 518 -11.79 -0.02 24.19
N LEU A 519 -12.30 1.22 24.17
CA LEU A 519 -12.86 1.89 25.34
C LEU A 519 -14.11 1.18 25.89
N GLN A 520 -14.96 0.62 25.02
CA GLN A 520 -16.13 -0.13 25.46
C GLN A 520 -15.73 -1.43 26.17
N LEU A 521 -14.74 -2.16 25.65
CA LEU A 521 -14.20 -3.35 26.31
C LEU A 521 -13.57 -3.03 27.67
N VAL A 522 -12.89 -1.89 27.78
CA VAL A 522 -12.38 -1.38 29.06
C VAL A 522 -13.54 -1.12 30.03
N TYR A 523 -14.58 -0.43 29.58
CA TYR A 523 -15.75 -0.11 30.41
C TYR A 523 -16.49 -1.35 30.89
N GLU A 524 -16.70 -2.36 30.03
CA GLU A 524 -17.28 -3.64 30.46
C GLU A 524 -16.37 -4.35 31.47
N GLY A 525 -15.05 -4.26 31.31
CA GLY A 525 -14.08 -4.74 32.32
C GLY A 525 -14.25 -4.06 33.67
N LEU A 526 -14.38 -2.73 33.70
CA LEU A 526 -14.60 -1.95 34.91
C LEU A 526 -15.96 -2.26 35.57
N ARG A 527 -17.00 -2.49 34.78
CA ARG A 527 -18.32 -2.94 35.28
C ARG A 527 -18.27 -4.30 35.94
N SER A 528 -17.44 -5.20 35.42
CA SER A 528 -17.18 -6.53 36.01
C SER A 528 -16.16 -6.51 37.16
N GLY A 529 -15.75 -5.32 37.63
CA GLY A 529 -14.87 -5.16 38.80
C GLY A 529 -13.37 -5.31 38.52
N ARG A 530 -12.95 -5.40 37.25
CA ARG A 530 -11.52 -5.38 36.89
C ARG A 530 -10.98 -3.97 36.86
N SER A 531 -9.71 -3.81 37.22
CA SER A 531 -9.03 -2.51 37.05
C SER A 531 -8.57 -2.34 35.60
N ALA A 532 -8.39 -1.10 35.16
CA ALA A 532 -7.95 -0.79 33.81
C ALA A 532 -6.92 0.33 33.75
N VAL A 533 -6.01 0.22 32.78
CA VAL A 533 -5.03 1.25 32.46
C VAL A 533 -5.18 1.62 31.00
N ILE A 534 -5.38 2.90 30.70
CA ILE A 534 -5.43 3.42 29.34
C ILE A 534 -4.13 4.17 29.05
N LEU A 535 -3.33 3.59 28.17
CA LEU A 535 -2.12 4.17 27.60
C LEU A 535 -2.49 4.87 26.29
N THR A 536 -2.44 6.21 26.27
CA THR A 536 -2.91 7.00 25.12
C THR A 536 -1.78 7.70 24.38
N TYR A 537 -1.79 7.52 23.06
CA TYR A 537 -0.85 8.09 22.10
C TYR A 537 -1.52 8.96 21.04
N ASP A 538 -2.86 8.96 20.95
CA ASP A 538 -3.62 9.72 19.94
C ASP A 538 -4.47 10.86 20.50
N SER A 539 -4.72 10.91 21.82
CA SER A 539 -5.67 11.87 22.39
C SER A 539 -5.32 12.22 23.84
N PHE A 540 -5.74 13.41 24.28
CA PHE A 540 -5.58 13.81 25.68
C PHE A 540 -6.49 12.96 26.58
N PRO A 541 -6.06 12.57 27.81
CA PRO A 541 -6.90 11.84 28.76
C PRO A 541 -8.26 12.50 29.02
N ALA A 542 -8.30 13.84 29.09
CA ALA A 542 -9.53 14.60 29.26
C ALA A 542 -10.50 14.43 28.06
N GLU A 543 -9.99 14.24 26.85
CA GLU A 543 -10.79 13.99 25.65
C GLU A 543 -11.39 12.59 25.68
N ILE A 544 -10.59 11.58 26.05
CA ILE A 544 -11.06 10.20 26.23
C ILE A 544 -12.17 10.16 27.29
N GLN A 545 -11.99 10.83 28.43
CA GLN A 545 -13.01 10.90 29.47
C GLN A 545 -14.31 11.56 28.97
N ARG A 546 -14.21 12.65 28.19
CA ARG A 546 -15.38 13.27 27.55
C ARG A 546 -16.06 12.33 26.56
N GLN A 547 -15.29 11.58 25.77
CA GLN A 547 -15.83 10.60 24.83
C GLN A 547 -16.57 9.47 25.55
N MET A 548 -15.97 8.89 26.59
CA MET A 548 -16.61 7.85 27.41
C MET A 548 -17.90 8.37 28.04
N LYS A 549 -17.89 9.58 28.61
CA LYS A 549 -19.09 10.23 29.14
C LYS A 549 -20.16 10.44 28.06
N GLY A 550 -19.77 10.86 26.86
CA GLY A 550 -20.67 11.02 25.71
C GLY A 550 -21.30 9.70 25.23
N MET A 551 -20.62 8.57 25.45
CA MET A 551 -21.14 7.23 25.18
C MET A 551 -22.06 6.70 26.30
N GLY A 552 -22.26 7.46 27.38
CA GLY A 552 -23.04 7.02 28.54
C GLY A 552 -22.23 6.19 29.55
N TRP A 553 -20.91 6.15 29.41
CA TRP A 553 -20.01 5.44 30.31
C TRP A 553 -19.46 6.40 31.36
N ASP A 554 -20.05 6.40 32.56
CA ASP A 554 -19.55 7.20 33.67
C ASP A 554 -18.36 6.50 34.32
N VAL A 555 -17.16 7.02 34.02
CA VAL A 555 -15.91 6.47 34.52
C VAL A 555 -15.30 7.22 35.70
N GLN A 556 -15.89 8.35 36.12
CA GLN A 556 -15.30 9.20 37.15
C GLN A 556 -15.09 8.42 38.46
N ARG A 557 -16.09 7.65 38.87
CA ARG A 557 -16.00 6.78 40.06
C ARG A 557 -14.84 5.77 40.01
N TYR A 558 -14.45 5.30 38.84
CA TYR A 558 -13.34 4.35 38.70
C TYR A 558 -12.00 5.06 38.75
N ILE A 559 -11.93 6.29 38.25
CA ILE A 559 -10.75 7.15 38.36
C ILE A 559 -10.53 7.51 39.83
N ASP A 560 -11.57 7.96 40.52
CA ASP A 560 -11.49 8.40 41.92
C ASP A 560 -11.08 7.26 42.87
N ASN A 561 -11.52 6.04 42.59
CA ASN A 561 -11.18 4.84 43.37
C ASN A 561 -9.86 4.16 42.92
N GLY A 562 -9.17 4.70 41.91
CA GLY A 562 -7.91 4.17 41.38
C GLY A 562 -8.03 2.93 40.49
N ASN A 563 -9.26 2.46 40.23
CA ASN A 563 -9.56 1.33 39.34
C ASN A 563 -9.36 1.65 37.85
N LEU A 564 -9.44 2.92 37.44
CA LEU A 564 -9.11 3.36 36.09
C LEU A 564 -7.98 4.39 36.15
N GLN A 565 -6.89 4.12 35.45
CA GLN A 565 -5.75 5.04 35.40
C GLN A 565 -5.36 5.36 33.96
N PHE A 566 -4.97 6.61 33.72
CA PHE A 566 -4.44 7.06 32.43
C PHE A 566 -2.92 7.15 32.46
N ILE A 567 -2.29 6.81 31.35
CA ILE A 567 -0.90 7.09 31.05
C ILE A 567 -0.88 7.92 29.78
N ASP A 568 -0.53 9.20 29.93
CA ASP A 568 -0.56 10.19 28.86
C ASP A 568 0.80 10.24 28.15
N CYS A 569 0.87 9.63 26.96
CA CYS A 569 2.04 9.75 26.08
C CYS A 569 1.81 10.79 24.97
N TYR A 570 0.55 11.14 24.68
CA TYR A 570 0.19 12.07 23.62
C TYR A 570 0.63 13.51 23.92
N SER A 571 0.37 14.00 25.14
CA SER A 571 0.78 15.35 25.55
C SER A 571 2.28 15.56 25.40
N SER A 572 3.12 14.57 25.77
CA SER A 572 4.57 14.67 25.61
C SER A 572 5.01 14.67 24.14
N LEU A 573 4.31 13.94 23.26
CA LEU A 573 4.57 13.96 21.81
C LEU A 573 4.30 15.32 21.16
N VAL A 574 3.34 16.09 21.70
CA VAL A 574 3.00 17.43 21.21
C VAL A 574 3.66 18.57 22.00
N GLY A 575 4.63 18.25 22.88
CA GLY A 575 5.44 19.23 23.62
C GLY A 575 4.81 19.76 24.91
N GLY A 576 3.81 19.08 25.46
CA GLY A 576 3.20 19.38 26.77
C GLY A 576 3.93 18.70 27.94
N GLU A 577 3.75 19.23 29.16
CA GLU A 577 4.32 18.66 30.39
C GLU A 577 3.48 17.47 30.89
N THR A 578 4.09 16.28 31.03
CA THR A 578 3.48 15.12 31.71
C THR A 578 4.48 14.34 32.56
N SER A 579 4.01 13.30 33.26
CA SER A 579 4.82 12.36 34.02
C SER A 579 5.77 11.50 33.17
N ILE A 580 5.60 11.45 31.83
CA ILE A 580 6.52 10.75 30.91
C ILE A 580 7.30 11.80 30.14
N LYS A 581 8.62 11.85 30.36
CA LYS A 581 9.48 12.85 29.72
C LYS A 581 9.79 12.51 28.27
N ASP A 582 9.94 11.23 27.96
CA ASP A 582 10.15 10.76 26.60
C ASP A 582 9.20 9.59 26.27
N PRO A 583 8.13 9.82 25.49
CA PRO A 583 7.17 8.78 25.10
C PRO A 583 7.74 7.74 24.13
N ILE A 584 8.98 7.94 23.65
CA ILE A 584 9.76 7.01 22.82
C ILE A 584 10.71 6.16 23.68
N ASP A 585 10.93 6.53 24.95
CA ASP A 585 11.58 5.64 25.93
C ASP A 585 10.57 4.60 26.43
N PHE A 586 10.50 3.51 25.67
CA PHE A 586 9.69 2.34 25.98
C PHE A 586 9.98 1.73 27.36
N THR A 587 11.15 2.00 27.95
CA THR A 587 11.50 1.54 29.30
C THR A 587 10.69 2.31 30.34
N GLU A 588 10.64 3.64 30.24
CA GLU A 588 9.86 4.52 31.14
C GLU A 588 8.38 4.17 31.08
N VAL A 589 7.83 4.04 29.86
CA VAL A 589 6.43 3.65 29.64
C VAL A 589 6.13 2.27 30.23
N SER A 590 7.02 1.29 30.01
CA SER A 590 6.86 -0.06 30.56
C SER A 590 6.88 -0.06 32.08
N ILE A 591 7.76 0.72 32.73
CA ILE A 591 7.84 0.84 34.19
C ILE A 591 6.54 1.45 34.74
N GLN A 592 6.02 2.50 34.12
CA GLN A 592 4.77 3.14 34.53
C GLN A 592 3.57 2.20 34.42
N VAL A 593 3.42 1.50 33.28
CA VAL A 593 2.37 0.47 33.15
C VAL A 593 2.54 -0.60 34.22
N SER A 594 3.77 -1.04 34.46
CA SER A 594 4.07 -2.08 35.44
C SER A 594 3.75 -1.68 36.87
N SER A 595 4.07 -0.45 37.28
CA SER A 595 3.74 0.06 38.62
C SER A 595 2.22 0.05 38.81
N LYS A 596 1.50 0.59 37.84
CA LYS A 596 0.03 0.69 37.90
C LYS A 596 -0.67 -0.66 37.84
N VAL A 597 -0.13 -1.61 37.07
CA VAL A 597 -0.62 -2.99 37.05
C VAL A 597 -0.33 -3.70 38.38
N GLY A 598 0.85 -3.49 38.98
CA GLY A 598 1.22 -4.08 40.26
C GLY A 598 0.47 -3.51 41.48
N GLU A 599 0.02 -2.27 41.41
CA GLU A 599 -0.80 -1.62 42.44
C GLU A 599 -2.26 -2.08 42.44
N ALA A 600 -2.73 -2.67 41.33
CA ALA A 600 -4.11 -3.09 41.17
C ALA A 600 -4.43 -4.38 41.95
N LYS A 601 -5.63 -4.44 42.52
CA LYS A 601 -6.13 -5.65 43.19
C LYS A 601 -6.72 -6.63 42.17
N GLY A 602 -5.85 -7.39 41.50
CA GLY A 602 -6.22 -8.45 40.56
C GLY A 602 -5.96 -8.12 39.09
N PRO A 603 -6.46 -8.95 38.14
CA PRO A 603 -6.19 -8.81 36.71
C PRO A 603 -6.58 -7.45 36.15
N VAL A 604 -5.67 -6.86 35.36
CA VAL A 604 -5.82 -5.52 34.78
C VAL A 604 -6.08 -5.59 33.28
N THR A 605 -7.03 -4.78 32.80
CA THR A 605 -7.22 -4.53 31.37
C THR A 605 -6.36 -3.34 30.94
N VAL A 606 -5.38 -3.56 30.07
CA VAL A 606 -4.51 -2.50 29.56
C VAL A 606 -4.91 -2.19 28.12
N LEU A 607 -5.35 -0.97 27.83
CA LEU A 607 -5.67 -0.47 26.50
C LEU A 607 -4.54 0.45 26.03
N LEU A 608 -3.96 0.16 24.87
CA LEU A 608 -3.03 1.04 24.16
C LEU A 608 -3.74 1.64 22.95
N ASP A 609 -3.97 2.95 22.98
CA ASP A 609 -4.75 3.69 21.97
C ASP A 609 -3.98 4.92 21.44
N SER A 610 -3.31 4.85 20.29
CA SER A 610 -3.08 3.69 19.42
C SER A 610 -1.60 3.36 19.27
N PHE A 611 -1.27 2.20 18.70
CA PHE A 611 0.13 1.87 18.42
C PHE A 611 0.67 2.59 17.18
N THR A 612 -0.19 3.20 16.35
CA THR A 612 0.23 3.83 15.08
C THR A 612 1.30 4.92 15.29
N PRO A 613 1.18 5.87 16.24
CA PRO A 613 2.22 6.88 16.51
C PRO A 613 3.57 6.30 16.96
N ILE A 614 3.57 5.13 17.61
CA ILE A 614 4.80 4.48 18.08
C ILE A 614 5.69 4.09 16.90
N PHE A 615 5.11 3.59 15.81
CA PHE A 615 5.84 3.22 14.61
C PHE A 615 6.28 4.40 13.75
N ASN A 616 5.64 5.57 13.92
CA ASN A 616 6.06 6.80 13.26
C ASN A 616 7.26 7.47 13.94
N SER A 617 7.41 7.24 15.25
CA SER A 617 8.42 7.92 16.09
C SER A 617 9.62 7.03 16.43
N ALA A 618 9.45 5.70 16.47
CA ALA A 618 10.50 4.74 16.80
C ALA A 618 10.81 3.77 15.64
N GLN A 619 11.99 3.16 15.68
CA GLN A 619 12.34 2.11 14.72
C GLN A 619 11.43 0.89 14.92
N VAL A 620 10.92 0.33 13.81
CA VAL A 620 9.97 -0.79 13.76
C VAL A 620 10.35 -1.95 14.68
N ARG A 621 11.63 -2.34 14.72
CA ARG A 621 12.11 -3.44 15.59
C ARG A 621 11.90 -3.18 17.08
N HIS A 622 12.11 -1.93 17.52
CA HIS A 622 11.99 -1.54 18.92
C HIS A 622 10.51 -1.45 19.31
N ALA A 623 9.66 -0.92 18.41
CA ALA A 623 8.22 -0.88 18.59
C ALA A 623 7.60 -2.29 18.73
N ILE A 624 7.93 -3.22 17.83
CA ILE A 624 7.43 -4.61 17.92
C ILE A 624 7.88 -5.28 19.22
N ASN A 625 9.16 -5.15 19.58
CA ASN A 625 9.69 -5.73 20.81
C ASN A 625 9.01 -5.14 22.05
N PHE A 626 8.78 -3.82 22.08
CA PHE A 626 8.04 -3.15 23.15
C PHE A 626 6.63 -3.71 23.30
N LEU A 627 5.84 -3.74 22.22
CA LEU A 627 4.47 -4.26 22.25
C LEU A 627 4.42 -5.73 22.68
N ARG A 628 5.39 -6.53 22.25
CA ARG A 628 5.52 -7.94 22.62
C ARG A 628 5.86 -8.11 24.10
N VAL A 629 6.82 -7.36 24.62
CA VAL A 629 7.21 -7.41 26.04
C VAL A 629 6.06 -6.94 26.93
N LEU A 630 5.41 -5.84 26.56
CA LEU A 630 4.27 -5.30 27.29
C LEU A 630 3.09 -6.28 27.31
N GLY A 631 2.72 -6.84 26.15
CA GLY A 631 1.66 -7.82 26.05
C GLY A 631 1.96 -9.10 26.82
N ALA A 632 3.19 -9.61 26.75
CA ALA A 632 3.62 -10.78 27.53
C ALA A 632 3.54 -10.52 29.04
N LYS A 633 3.93 -9.33 29.49
CA LYS A 633 3.85 -8.95 30.90
C LYS A 633 2.42 -8.89 31.40
N VAL A 634 1.53 -8.18 30.68
CA VAL A 634 0.11 -8.09 31.04
C VAL A 634 -0.53 -9.49 31.07
N LYS A 635 -0.20 -10.37 30.12
CA LYS A 635 -0.67 -11.76 30.13
C LYS A 635 -0.13 -12.57 31.31
N ASN A 636 1.14 -12.42 31.67
CA ASN A 636 1.72 -13.14 32.82
C ASN A 636 1.03 -12.78 34.14
N ASP A 637 0.55 -11.54 34.27
CA ASP A 637 -0.20 -11.09 35.45
C ASP A 637 -1.71 -11.43 35.37
N GLY A 638 -2.12 -12.27 34.42
CA GLY A 638 -3.52 -12.68 34.23
C GLY A 638 -4.39 -11.64 33.51
N GLY A 639 -3.81 -10.55 33.01
CA GLY A 639 -4.51 -9.39 32.46
C GLY A 639 -4.99 -9.52 31.02
N PHE A 640 -5.69 -8.48 30.55
CA PHE A 640 -6.22 -8.37 29.18
C PHE A 640 -5.55 -7.19 28.46
N PHE A 641 -4.74 -7.45 27.45
CA PHE A 641 -4.08 -6.40 26.68
C PHE A 641 -4.81 -6.11 25.38
N ILE A 642 -5.19 -4.86 25.14
CA ILE A 642 -5.90 -4.40 23.95
C ILE A 642 -5.03 -3.37 23.22
N LEU A 643 -4.79 -3.59 21.94
CA LEU A 643 -4.02 -2.73 21.05
C LEU A 643 -4.94 -2.19 19.95
N THR A 644 -5.02 -0.88 19.76
CA THR A 644 -5.75 -0.29 18.63
C THR A 644 -4.77 0.27 17.59
N GLY A 645 -5.16 0.27 16.33
CA GLY A 645 -4.38 0.93 15.27
C GLY A 645 -5.13 1.17 13.98
N THR A 646 -4.57 2.05 13.15
CA THR A 646 -5.16 2.38 11.85
C THR A 646 -4.69 1.41 10.78
N ARG A 647 -5.64 0.77 10.07
CA ARG A 647 -5.33 -0.17 8.99
C ARG A 647 -4.64 0.55 7.83
N GLY A 648 -3.56 -0.03 7.32
CA GLY A 648 -2.79 0.55 6.21
C GLY A 648 -1.82 1.65 6.63
N SER A 649 -1.68 1.91 7.93
CA SER A 649 -0.64 2.81 8.46
C SER A 649 0.73 2.14 8.59
N LEU A 650 0.79 0.80 8.57
CA LEU A 650 2.02 0.03 8.68
C LEU A 650 2.24 -0.85 7.42
N PRO A 651 3.49 -1.17 7.05
CA PRO A 651 3.77 -2.15 6.02
C PRO A 651 3.18 -3.53 6.37
N GLU A 652 2.69 -4.27 5.37
CA GLU A 652 2.01 -5.56 5.57
C GLU A 652 2.87 -6.59 6.33
N ALA A 653 4.18 -6.60 6.10
CA ALA A 653 5.11 -7.49 6.83
C ALA A 653 5.16 -7.19 8.33
N VAL A 654 5.00 -5.92 8.72
CA VAL A 654 4.96 -5.49 10.13
C VAL A 654 3.61 -5.83 10.75
N GLU A 655 2.52 -5.56 10.03
CA GLU A 655 1.16 -5.94 10.47
C GLU A 655 1.05 -7.45 10.69
N SER A 656 1.54 -8.26 9.75
CA SER A 656 1.56 -9.72 9.85
C SER A 656 2.35 -10.22 11.07
N ASN A 657 3.47 -9.56 11.39
CA ASN A 657 4.25 -9.87 12.59
C ASN A 657 3.46 -9.55 13.87
N LEU A 658 2.82 -8.37 13.96
CA LEU A 658 1.98 -8.03 15.10
C LEU A 658 0.77 -8.96 15.23
N GLU A 659 0.14 -9.31 14.12
CA GLU A 659 -0.93 -10.31 14.08
C GLU A 659 -0.43 -11.66 14.63
N SER A 660 0.80 -12.07 14.34
CA SER A 660 1.34 -13.34 14.85
C SER A 660 1.54 -13.36 16.37
N VAL A 661 1.70 -12.19 17.00
CA VAL A 661 2.01 -12.04 18.43
C VAL A 661 0.76 -11.99 19.31
N VAL A 662 -0.39 -11.55 18.76
CA VAL A 662 -1.64 -11.40 19.52
C VAL A 662 -2.52 -12.66 19.48
N ASP A 663 -3.38 -12.85 20.47
CA ASP A 663 -4.31 -13.99 20.54
C ASP A 663 -5.59 -13.74 19.73
N GLY A 664 -6.01 -12.47 19.62
CA GLY A 664 -7.20 -12.06 18.88
C GLY A 664 -6.94 -10.92 17.91
N VAL A 665 -7.62 -10.93 16.75
CA VAL A 665 -7.60 -9.83 15.76
C VAL A 665 -9.03 -9.53 15.32
N ILE A 666 -9.44 -8.28 15.49
CA ILE A 666 -10.72 -7.73 15.03
C ILE A 666 -10.44 -6.63 14.02
N ASP A 667 -11.05 -6.76 12.84
CA ASP A 667 -10.98 -5.79 11.76
C ASP A 667 -12.29 -5.00 11.68
N LEU A 668 -12.17 -3.67 11.65
CA LEU A 668 -13.28 -2.75 11.44
C LEU A 668 -13.15 -2.13 10.03
N HIS A 669 -14.26 -2.11 9.30
CA HIS A 669 -14.32 -1.56 7.94
C HIS A 669 -15.41 -0.49 7.84
N ILE A 670 -15.19 0.52 6.99
CA ILE A 670 -16.24 1.45 6.57
C ILE A 670 -16.62 1.09 5.14
N ILE A 671 -17.68 0.31 4.98
CA ILE A 671 -18.16 -0.08 3.66
C ILE A 671 -19.24 0.87 3.16
N ARG A 672 -19.19 1.20 1.87
CA ARG A 672 -20.24 1.97 1.22
C ARG A 672 -21.37 1.04 0.79
N ARG A 673 -22.53 1.12 1.46
CA ARG A 673 -23.76 0.44 1.04
C ARG A 673 -24.76 1.46 0.50
N GLY A 674 -24.81 1.57 -0.83
CA GLY A 674 -25.62 2.57 -1.53
C GLY A 674 -25.15 4.01 -1.26
N HIS A 675 -26.01 4.82 -0.65
CA HIS A 675 -25.72 6.22 -0.27
C HIS A 675 -25.27 6.37 1.19
N ARG A 676 -25.02 5.28 1.93
CA ARG A 676 -24.62 5.34 3.34
C ARG A 676 -23.28 4.65 3.55
N LEU A 677 -22.45 5.26 4.38
CA LEU A 677 -21.27 4.63 4.96
C LEU A 677 -21.74 3.82 6.18
N VAL A 678 -21.35 2.56 6.23
CA VAL A 678 -21.76 1.61 7.26
C VAL A 678 -20.50 1.02 7.87
N ARG A 679 -20.47 0.93 9.21
CA ARG A 679 -19.36 0.29 9.93
C ARG A 679 -19.66 -1.20 10.05
N THR A 680 -18.69 -2.01 9.66
CA THR A 680 -18.73 -3.47 9.84
C THR A 680 -17.55 -3.95 10.64
N LEU A 681 -17.76 -5.03 11.39
CA LEU A 681 -16.78 -5.70 12.22
C LEU A 681 -16.62 -7.13 11.72
N THR A 682 -15.37 -7.57 11.59
CA THR A 682 -14.99 -8.93 11.22
C THR A 682 -13.99 -9.46 12.24
N VAL A 683 -14.25 -10.65 12.78
CA VAL A 683 -13.31 -11.34 13.66
C VAL A 683 -12.40 -12.20 12.80
N LYS A 684 -11.11 -11.86 12.71
CA LYS A 684 -10.13 -12.60 11.91
C LYS A 684 -9.61 -13.83 12.65
N LYS A 685 -9.33 -13.67 13.95
CA LYS A 685 -8.91 -14.77 14.82
C LYS A 685 -9.25 -14.45 16.28
N VAL A 686 -9.54 -15.49 17.04
CA VAL A 686 -9.54 -15.49 18.51
C VAL A 686 -9.07 -16.88 18.95
N THR A 687 -7.93 -16.97 19.61
CA THR A 687 -7.39 -18.25 20.09
C THR A 687 -8.40 -18.97 20.99
N GLY A 688 -8.63 -20.27 20.73
CA GLY A 688 -9.52 -21.11 21.54
C GLY A 688 -11.01 -20.99 21.26
N HIS A 689 -11.43 -20.17 20.28
CA HIS A 689 -12.84 -19.95 19.94
C HIS A 689 -13.15 -20.47 18.54
N GLN A 690 -14.37 -21.03 18.35
CA GLN A 690 -14.91 -21.30 17.01
C GLN A 690 -15.57 -20.02 16.49
N ILE A 691 -14.92 -19.36 15.55
CA ILE A 691 -15.40 -18.09 14.99
C ILE A 691 -16.28 -18.32 13.75
N GLY A 692 -17.36 -17.56 13.63
CA GLY A 692 -18.09 -17.42 12.39
C GLY A 692 -17.44 -16.33 11.54
N PHE A 693 -16.98 -16.65 10.33
CA PHE A 693 -16.44 -15.68 9.37
C PHE A 693 -17.57 -14.83 8.75
N VAL A 694 -18.29 -14.09 9.57
CA VAL A 694 -19.46 -13.29 9.16
C VAL A 694 -19.22 -11.83 9.53
N GLU A 695 -19.29 -10.95 8.53
CA GLU A 695 -19.27 -9.51 8.75
C GLU A 695 -20.53 -9.07 9.48
N LYS A 696 -20.36 -8.32 10.57
CA LYS A 696 -21.47 -7.81 11.37
C LYS A 696 -21.50 -6.30 11.35
N GLU A 697 -22.65 -5.76 10.98
CA GLU A 697 -22.88 -4.32 10.97
C GLU A 697 -23.09 -3.81 12.39
N PHE A 698 -22.45 -2.69 12.73
CA PHE A 698 -22.63 -2.01 14.01
C PHE A 698 -22.74 -0.50 13.83
N ARG A 699 -23.30 0.16 14.83
CA ARG A 699 -23.36 1.62 14.91
C ARG A 699 -22.90 2.10 16.27
N ILE A 700 -22.33 3.30 16.28
CA ILE A 700 -21.95 4.00 17.51
C ILE A 700 -23.07 4.98 17.81
N ALA A 701 -23.71 4.84 18.97
CA ALA A 701 -24.82 5.68 19.41
C ALA A 701 -24.46 6.44 20.68
N GLN A 702 -24.69 7.76 20.67
CA GLN A 702 -24.49 8.60 21.84
C GLN A 702 -25.34 8.11 23.02
N GLY A 703 -24.74 8.05 24.21
CA GLY A 703 -25.37 7.52 25.42
C GLY A 703 -25.57 6.00 25.47
N LYS A 704 -25.20 5.24 24.42
CA LYS A 704 -25.40 3.78 24.36
C LYS A 704 -24.16 2.98 23.91
N GLY A 705 -23.13 3.64 23.38
CA GLY A 705 -21.93 2.94 22.88
C GLY A 705 -22.14 2.24 21.53
N ILE A 706 -21.43 1.13 21.32
CA ILE A 706 -21.57 0.26 20.15
C ILE A 706 -22.83 -0.59 20.29
N LEU A 707 -23.64 -0.56 19.24
CA LEU A 707 -24.85 -1.36 19.07
C LEU A 707 -24.70 -2.21 17.80
N PHE A 708 -24.91 -3.51 17.93
CA PHE A 708 -24.85 -4.43 16.80
C PHE A 708 -26.19 -4.49 16.09
N ARG A 709 -26.17 -4.66 14.77
CA ARG A 709 -27.39 -4.73 13.98
C ARG A 709 -27.90 -6.18 13.96
N ILE A 710 -28.95 -6.48 14.71
CA ILE A 710 -29.54 -7.82 14.82
C ILE A 710 -30.79 -7.93 13.93
N PRO A 711 -30.97 -9.02 13.15
CA PRO A 711 -32.23 -9.28 12.46
C PRO A 711 -33.36 -9.59 13.46
N ARG A 712 -34.50 -8.91 13.34
CA ARG A 712 -35.66 -9.05 14.25
C ARG A 712 -36.40 -10.41 14.17
N ILE A 713 -36.03 -11.29 13.24
CA ILE A 713 -36.63 -12.62 13.07
C ILE A 713 -35.49 -13.63 12.94
N ASP A 714 -35.44 -14.59 13.86
CA ASP A 714 -34.53 -15.73 13.79
C ASP A 714 -35.01 -16.68 12.67
N LEU A 715 -34.27 -16.69 11.55
CA LEU A 715 -34.54 -17.56 10.40
C LEU A 715 -34.17 -19.03 10.65
N GLY A 716 -33.65 -19.37 11.84
CA GLY A 716 -33.34 -20.76 12.24
C GLY A 716 -34.57 -21.69 12.28
N PHE A 717 -35.78 -21.14 12.38
CA PHE A 717 -37.02 -21.93 12.33
C PHE A 717 -37.31 -22.51 10.94
N LEU A 718 -36.89 -21.82 9.86
CA LEU A 718 -37.12 -22.30 8.49
C LEU A 718 -36.11 -23.38 8.05
N GLN A 719 -34.96 -23.48 8.71
CA GLN A 719 -33.96 -24.53 8.40
C GLN A 719 -34.24 -25.86 9.09
N ARG A 720 -34.99 -25.89 10.20
CA ARG A 720 -35.32 -27.15 10.89
C ARG A 720 -36.45 -27.94 10.23
N GLN A 721 -37.27 -27.33 9.39
CA GLN A 721 -38.34 -28.03 8.64
C GLN A 721 -37.91 -28.60 7.28
N GLN A 722 -36.63 -28.50 6.91
CA GLN A 722 -36.08 -29.20 5.73
C GLN A 722 -35.35 -30.51 6.09
N LYS A 723 -35.47 -30.97 7.34
CA LYS A 723 -34.85 -32.24 7.80
C LYS A 723 -35.83 -33.24 8.43
N GLU A 724 -37.12 -33.10 8.14
CA GLU A 724 -38.11 -34.16 8.34
C GLU A 724 -38.77 -34.55 7.02
#